data_AF-A0A3M7MDC9-F1
#
_entry.id   AF-A0A3M7MDC9-F1
#
_cell.length_a   1.000
_cell.length_b   1.000
_cell.length_c   1.000
_cell.angle_alpha   90.00
_cell.angle_beta   90.00
_cell.angle_gamma   90.00
#
_symmetry.space_group_name_H-M   'P 1'
#
loop_
_entity.id
_entity.type
_entity.pdbx_description
1 polymer ?
#
loop_
_entity_poly.entity_id
_entity_poly.type
_entity_poly.pdbx_seq_one_letter_code
_entity_poly.pdbx_strand_id
1 'polypeptide(L)'
;MVPLMTPPQDATPKLPKYPADVEASMVLPRQRASPASSLASLPYRRSNPSLSKLFESTTTISTSRPNSGAATPTQSTVQTSVFSPGSSRLSGTGTPSSLPLGVSDEYRTLIQQAFVPCVAVLADAQTDELIRTKGLEGGLLQLLRPFGESVPGKVTIRDSNGASKSWDDFGVRFIGVDDVYPDLRVDLGGQPTSSTSTRRPRRTGGDVEQIEELVDRHLQYSEFNRQDPVPDYMNKADAPAPHTDSTSSPFHTLYLRRLLSGLPVVPHETFSHPVAGIIAISSRNPHPIEELRRLYNRQHDGDLRFPQWVENDFLRYYVLIHDEETGDIAKSNQTFDSMKRHFGLHCHLLRLKSQQCIASDDDSVRLPTCEWMSASEELAEIQRRDDIEDPAPYFPDSDISSLRTFIRELVTQSIIPNMERSVSTWNEQILSRRRGLSGRFMSLSKRWTPFGGSRTSSSSSTSSSNSNYDSLQGFYRPDAPEAIMRRLADYCFMLRDWKLALSTYDILRTDFQNDKAWRHYAGAAEMAALSALMAPTPLSSPKSRAENIDAWIEAASYSYTDRQRSAAPYYALRTLALGFELLRLRGAAAADDAARWATRILDTGLVGPAGHALVTERISACYAVRVGAGTYKLGSRRRKAALWAVLAAQHWYALGKSVQAERALDSALALFNTRLESASGGAVKLPFEDMQRFVDELRQRVMGLRLVNQGFVGDDGESRRRRSGGDGSDDGDGDVEKQGAAGITSPILEPEMEALDKSPRAKRKSVGAGGLMVPGGVDGGGGPLSPGGLGLLERRPVGEVDSRGEGFE
;
A
#
# COMPACT_ATOMS: atom_id res chain seq x y z
N MET A 1 -0.92 -5.80 77.28
CA MET A 1 -0.57 -7.04 78.01
C MET A 1 0.26 -7.92 77.08
N VAL A 2 1.27 -8.59 77.64
CA VAL A 2 2.01 -9.76 77.11
C VAL A 2 1.25 -11.02 77.63
N PRO A 3 1.22 -12.24 77.02
CA PRO A 3 2.23 -13.01 76.23
C PRO A 3 1.69 -13.61 74.90
N LEU A 4 2.27 -14.62 74.21
CA LEU A 4 3.64 -15.04 73.81
C LEU A 4 3.57 -16.51 73.24
N MET A 5 4.50 -16.90 72.36
CA MET A 5 4.97 -18.29 72.09
C MET A 5 4.23 -19.31 71.16
N THR A 6 5.07 -20.16 70.54
CA THR A 6 4.88 -21.41 69.74
C THR A 6 5.81 -22.51 70.37
N PRO A 7 6.09 -23.74 69.82
CA PRO A 7 5.53 -24.58 68.74
C PRO A 7 5.01 -25.95 69.34
N PRO A 8 5.46 -27.23 69.08
CA PRO A 8 5.93 -27.96 67.88
C PRO A 8 5.40 -29.43 67.63
N GLN A 9 5.52 -29.91 66.37
CA GLN A 9 5.89 -31.27 65.87
C GLN A 9 5.14 -32.61 66.20
N ASP A 10 5.30 -33.55 65.24
CA ASP A 10 5.18 -35.04 65.26
C ASP A 10 3.77 -35.71 65.46
N ALA A 11 3.48 -36.95 65.00
CA ALA A 11 4.31 -38.05 64.44
C ALA A 11 3.62 -38.92 63.33
N THR A 12 4.31 -39.97 62.83
CA THR A 12 3.94 -40.90 61.72
C THR A 12 3.22 -42.20 62.14
N PRO A 13 2.75 -43.02 61.17
CA PRO A 13 2.91 -44.49 61.22
C PRO A 13 3.63 -45.11 59.99
N LYS A 14 3.95 -46.43 60.03
CA LYS A 14 4.91 -47.14 59.12
C LYS A 14 4.31 -48.28 58.26
N LEU A 15 5.11 -48.75 57.29
CA LEU A 15 4.83 -49.76 56.25
C LEU A 15 4.72 -51.24 56.72
N PRO A 16 4.05 -52.11 55.93
CA PRO A 16 4.31 -53.55 55.81
C PRO A 16 5.29 -53.91 54.64
N LYS A 17 5.58 -55.21 54.43
CA LYS A 17 6.74 -55.73 53.66
C LYS A 17 6.41 -56.32 52.27
N TYR A 18 7.44 -56.40 51.42
CA TYR A 18 7.46 -57.20 50.17
C TYR A 18 8.04 -58.62 50.39
N PRO A 19 7.70 -59.62 49.54
CA PRO A 19 8.52 -60.80 49.26
C PRO A 19 9.58 -60.50 48.16
N ALA A 20 10.53 -61.42 47.96
CA ALA A 20 11.63 -61.30 46.99
C ALA A 20 11.72 -62.53 46.06
N ASP A 21 12.78 -62.57 45.21
CA ASP A 21 13.21 -63.65 44.31
C ASP A 21 12.33 -63.86 43.05
N VAL A 22 12.84 -64.07 41.81
CA VAL A 22 14.21 -64.26 41.28
C VAL A 22 14.46 -63.39 40.01
N GLU A 23 15.74 -63.18 39.72
CA GLU A 23 16.44 -62.49 38.62
C GLU A 23 15.87 -62.54 37.17
N ALA A 24 16.03 -61.43 36.45
CA ALA A 24 16.35 -61.39 35.01
C ALA A 24 17.12 -60.07 34.69
N SER A 25 18.15 -60.12 33.83
CA SER A 25 19.19 -59.07 33.77
C SER A 25 18.95 -57.91 32.80
N MET A 26 19.61 -56.78 33.09
CA MET A 26 19.60 -55.52 32.34
C MET A 26 20.27 -55.60 30.96
N VAL A 27 19.69 -54.91 29.96
CA VAL A 27 20.47 -54.06 29.03
C VAL A 27 19.68 -52.77 28.77
N LEU A 28 20.25 -51.61 29.12
CA LEU A 28 19.72 -50.30 28.75
C LEU A 28 20.44 -49.78 27.49
N PRO A 29 19.72 -49.38 26.42
CA PRO A 29 20.32 -48.60 25.34
C PRO A 29 20.88 -47.28 25.87
N ARG A 30 22.08 -46.89 25.40
CA ARG A 30 22.74 -45.63 25.81
C ARG A 30 21.84 -44.42 25.55
N GLN A 31 21.83 -43.47 26.49
CA GLN A 31 21.20 -42.16 26.30
C GLN A 31 21.76 -41.48 25.05
N ARG A 32 20.87 -41.19 24.08
CA ARG A 32 21.14 -40.22 23.00
C ARG A 32 20.82 -38.83 23.54
N ALA A 33 21.58 -37.81 23.15
CA ALA A 33 21.49 -36.48 23.75
C ALA A 33 20.10 -35.85 23.63
N SER A 34 19.70 -35.08 24.65
CA SER A 34 18.42 -34.36 24.71
C SER A 34 18.22 -33.42 23.52
N PRO A 35 17.00 -33.27 22.98
CA PRO A 35 16.72 -32.53 21.74
C PRO A 35 16.91 -31.00 21.81
N ALA A 36 17.48 -30.47 22.89
CA ALA A 36 17.66 -29.04 23.11
C ALA A 36 18.66 -28.39 22.13
N SER A 37 19.69 -29.12 21.68
CA SER A 37 20.72 -28.59 20.78
C SER A 37 20.21 -28.21 19.39
N SER A 38 19.15 -28.87 18.92
CA SER A 38 18.59 -28.66 17.56
C SER A 38 17.50 -27.57 17.52
N LEU A 39 17.18 -26.94 18.65
CA LEU A 39 16.22 -25.84 18.73
C LEU A 39 16.88 -24.46 18.55
N ALA A 40 18.21 -24.39 18.56
CA ALA A 40 18.98 -23.14 18.44
C ALA A 40 19.12 -22.62 17.00
N SER A 41 18.70 -23.38 15.98
CA SER A 41 18.94 -23.07 14.57
C SER A 41 17.67 -22.71 13.76
N LEU A 42 16.58 -22.34 14.44
CA LEU A 42 15.31 -21.93 13.80
C LEU A 42 14.84 -20.59 14.40
N PRO A 43 14.79 -19.48 13.64
CA PRO A 43 14.72 -18.13 14.22
C PRO A 43 13.51 -17.80 15.09
N TYR A 44 12.34 -18.40 14.84
CA TYR A 44 11.05 -17.87 15.29
C TYR A 44 10.23 -18.83 16.17
N ARG A 45 10.87 -19.74 16.91
CA ARG A 45 10.17 -20.69 17.82
C ARG A 45 9.81 -20.14 19.21
N ARG A 46 9.75 -18.81 19.36
CA ARG A 46 9.23 -18.13 20.57
C ARG A 46 7.94 -17.39 20.21
N SER A 47 6.82 -17.80 20.80
CA SER A 47 5.53 -17.12 20.66
C SER A 47 5.51 -15.84 21.50
N ASN A 48 6.12 -14.76 21.02
CA ASN A 48 6.13 -13.47 21.68
C ASN A 48 4.76 -12.77 21.52
N PRO A 49 4.02 -12.50 22.63
CA PRO A 49 2.66 -11.96 22.54
C PRO A 49 2.61 -10.51 22.03
N SER A 50 3.69 -9.72 22.12
CA SER A 50 3.72 -8.36 21.54
C SER A 50 3.79 -8.37 20.02
N LEU A 51 4.43 -9.40 19.45
CA LEU A 51 4.47 -9.67 18.01
C LEU A 51 3.13 -10.23 17.53
N SER A 52 2.52 -11.19 18.26
CA SER A 52 1.17 -11.68 17.92
C SER A 52 0.16 -10.54 17.76
N LYS A 53 0.11 -9.64 18.75
CA LYS A 53 -0.73 -8.43 18.70
C LYS A 53 -0.41 -7.53 17.51
N LEU A 54 0.87 -7.38 17.12
CA LEU A 54 1.28 -6.58 15.95
C LEU A 54 0.76 -7.19 14.65
N PHE A 55 1.06 -8.46 14.41
CA PHE A 55 0.66 -9.17 13.18
C PHE A 55 -0.88 -9.21 13.05
N GLU A 56 -1.61 -9.45 14.14
CA GLU A 56 -3.08 -9.47 14.14
C GLU A 56 -3.69 -8.08 13.90
N SER A 57 -3.22 -7.04 14.61
CA SER A 57 -3.75 -5.67 14.46
C SER A 57 -3.47 -5.05 13.08
N THR A 58 -2.45 -5.55 12.38
CA THR A 58 -2.02 -5.01 11.08
C THR A 58 -2.55 -5.81 9.89
N THR A 59 -2.72 -7.13 10.01
CA THR A 59 -3.39 -7.94 8.96
C THR A 59 -4.90 -7.73 8.94
N THR A 60 -5.51 -7.30 10.05
CA THR A 60 -6.90 -6.85 10.10
C THR A 60 -7.02 -5.36 9.74
N ILE A 61 -8.22 -4.93 9.37
CA ILE A 61 -8.60 -3.50 9.34
C ILE A 61 -9.41 -3.23 10.61
N SER A 62 -8.98 -2.27 11.44
CA SER A 62 -9.67 -1.93 12.68
C SER A 62 -10.83 -0.96 12.43
N THR A 63 -11.82 -1.38 11.64
CA THR A 63 -13.12 -0.70 11.53
C THR A 63 -14.02 -0.94 12.75
N SER A 64 -13.58 -1.78 13.68
CA SER A 64 -14.15 -1.89 15.03
C SER A 64 -13.87 -0.62 15.85
N ARG A 65 -14.93 -0.06 16.44
CA ARG A 65 -14.87 1.07 17.38
C ARG A 65 -13.90 0.77 18.53
N PRO A 66 -13.27 1.80 19.15
CA PRO A 66 -12.60 1.62 20.45
C PRO A 66 -13.62 1.08 21.46
N ASN A 67 -13.42 -0.15 21.91
CA ASN A 67 -14.39 -0.86 22.71
C ASN A 67 -14.19 -0.51 24.19
N SER A 68 -15.02 0.38 24.73
CA SER A 68 -15.07 0.67 26.18
C SER A 68 -15.25 -0.64 26.97
N GLY A 69 -14.56 -0.76 28.10
CA GLY A 69 -14.38 -2.03 28.79
C GLY A 69 -15.63 -2.61 29.45
N ALA A 70 -15.56 -3.92 29.70
CA ALA A 70 -16.27 -4.69 30.71
C ALA A 70 -17.80 -4.50 30.86
N ALA A 71 -18.58 -5.31 30.12
CA ALA A 71 -19.92 -5.72 30.55
C ALA A 71 -20.24 -7.16 30.08
N THR A 72 -20.88 -7.95 30.94
CA THR A 72 -21.27 -9.34 30.70
C THR A 72 -22.38 -9.45 29.63
N PRO A 73 -22.37 -10.43 28.71
CA PRO A 73 -23.34 -10.49 27.62
C PRO A 73 -24.74 -10.92 28.09
N THR A 74 -25.67 -9.98 28.18
CA THR A 74 -27.11 -10.25 28.24
C THR A 74 -27.72 -10.21 26.84
N GLN A 75 -28.36 -11.30 26.43
CA GLN A 75 -29.01 -11.40 25.12
C GLN A 75 -30.31 -10.58 25.08
N SER A 76 -30.47 -9.71 24.08
CA SER A 76 -31.72 -8.99 23.79
C SER A 76 -32.35 -9.48 22.49
N THR A 77 -33.33 -10.38 22.61
CA THR A 77 -34.10 -10.89 21.47
C THR A 77 -35.03 -9.81 20.92
N VAL A 78 -34.86 -9.43 19.66
CA VAL A 78 -35.78 -8.55 18.93
C VAL A 78 -36.38 -9.31 17.75
N GLN A 79 -37.72 -9.34 17.67
CA GLN A 79 -38.45 -10.10 16.65
C GLN A 79 -38.44 -9.38 15.29
N THR A 80 -38.31 -10.15 14.21
CA THR A 80 -38.39 -9.66 12.83
C THR A 80 -39.84 -9.36 12.44
N SER A 81 -40.18 -8.08 12.31
CA SER A 81 -41.45 -7.67 11.69
C SER A 81 -41.31 -7.61 10.16
N VAL A 82 -42.27 -8.20 9.45
CA VAL A 82 -42.41 -8.11 8.00
C VAL A 82 -43.41 -6.99 7.68
N PHE A 83 -43.26 -6.33 6.52
CA PHE A 83 -44.04 -5.17 6.05
C PHE A 83 -43.69 -3.79 6.66
N SER A 84 -42.57 -3.23 6.20
CA SER A 84 -42.45 -1.78 5.94
C SER A 84 -41.41 -1.53 4.83
N PRO A 85 -41.61 -0.55 3.93
CA PRO A 85 -40.65 -0.26 2.86
C PRO A 85 -39.34 0.32 3.43
N GLY A 86 -38.22 -0.10 2.87
CA GLY A 86 -36.90 0.09 3.48
C GLY A 86 -36.42 1.53 3.59
N SER A 87 -36.29 2.03 4.83
CA SER A 87 -35.62 3.31 5.16
C SER A 87 -34.12 3.13 5.39
N SER A 88 -33.37 2.65 4.39
CA SER A 88 -31.90 2.55 4.41
C SER A 88 -31.21 3.88 4.05
N ARG A 89 -31.55 4.97 4.75
CA ARG A 89 -30.94 6.31 4.58
C ARG A 89 -29.88 6.63 5.65
N LEU A 90 -28.89 5.76 5.83
CA LEU A 90 -27.80 5.95 6.80
C LEU A 90 -26.43 5.49 6.26
N SER A 91 -25.75 6.37 5.53
CA SER A 91 -24.29 6.60 5.62
C SER A 91 -23.89 7.78 4.74
N GLY A 92 -22.81 8.50 5.10
CA GLY A 92 -22.18 9.50 4.22
C GLY A 92 -21.34 8.89 3.09
N THR A 93 -21.03 7.59 3.19
CA THR A 93 -20.30 6.84 2.16
C THR A 93 -21.08 6.80 0.85
N GLY A 94 -20.56 7.45 -0.19
CA GLY A 94 -21.06 7.39 -1.56
C GLY A 94 -20.83 6.04 -2.24
N THR A 95 -21.14 4.93 -1.58
CA THR A 95 -21.18 3.60 -2.21
C THR A 95 -22.20 3.61 -3.35
N PRO A 96 -21.92 2.99 -4.52
CA PRO A 96 -22.97 2.71 -5.49
C PRO A 96 -24.07 1.88 -4.82
N SER A 97 -25.34 2.12 -5.19
CA SER A 97 -26.52 1.68 -4.42
C SER A 97 -26.73 0.18 -4.28
N SER A 98 -25.93 -0.63 -4.99
CA SER A 98 -25.55 -1.98 -4.57
C SER A 98 -24.14 -2.30 -5.05
N LEU A 99 -23.30 -2.84 -4.16
CA LEU A 99 -22.07 -3.51 -4.58
C LEU A 99 -22.40 -4.92 -5.12
N PRO A 100 -21.58 -5.48 -6.03
CA PRO A 100 -21.74 -6.87 -6.46
C PRO A 100 -21.68 -7.84 -5.27
N LEU A 101 -22.43 -8.95 -5.33
CA LEU A 101 -22.43 -9.97 -4.28
C LEU A 101 -21.00 -10.43 -3.94
N GLY A 102 -20.67 -10.39 -2.65
CA GLY A 102 -19.34 -10.69 -2.11
C GLY A 102 -18.32 -9.55 -2.19
N VAL A 103 -18.53 -8.47 -2.96
CA VAL A 103 -17.54 -7.40 -3.13
C VAL A 103 -17.66 -6.34 -2.01
N SER A 104 -16.59 -6.17 -1.24
CA SER A 104 -16.46 -5.13 -0.21
C SER A 104 -15.93 -3.81 -0.78
N ASP A 105 -16.33 -2.66 -0.19
CA ASP A 105 -15.78 -1.33 -0.52
C ASP A 105 -14.42 -1.06 0.17
N GLU A 106 -13.87 -2.06 0.87
CA GLU A 106 -12.61 -2.06 1.63
C GLU A 106 -11.48 -1.25 0.95
N TYR A 107 -11.24 -1.50 -0.34
CA TYR A 107 -10.19 -0.84 -1.11
C TYR A 107 -10.50 0.63 -1.45
N ARG A 108 -11.78 1.02 -1.55
CA ARG A 108 -12.18 2.44 -1.67
C ARG A 108 -11.90 3.18 -0.37
N THR A 109 -12.27 2.60 0.78
CA THR A 109 -12.02 3.20 2.10
C THR A 109 -10.52 3.32 2.37
N LEU A 110 -9.73 2.28 2.04
CA LEU A 110 -8.27 2.31 2.14
C LEU A 110 -7.67 3.45 1.31
N ILE A 111 -8.12 3.65 0.06
CA ILE A 111 -7.68 4.75 -0.80
C ILE A 111 -8.10 6.12 -0.22
N GLN A 112 -9.30 6.22 0.38
CA GLN A 112 -9.80 7.45 1.03
C GLN A 112 -9.05 7.80 2.33
N GLN A 113 -8.41 6.83 2.98
CA GLN A 113 -7.61 7.02 4.19
C GLN A 113 -6.11 7.21 3.89
N ALA A 114 -5.65 6.77 2.72
CA ALA A 114 -4.30 7.03 2.23
C ALA A 114 -4.13 8.50 1.81
N PHE A 115 -4.97 8.98 0.90
CA PHE A 115 -4.90 10.32 0.34
C PHE A 115 -5.65 11.34 1.21
N VAL A 116 -5.09 11.62 2.39
CA VAL A 116 -5.61 12.58 3.37
C VAL A 116 -4.58 13.70 3.67
N PRO A 117 -4.99 14.86 4.21
CA PRO A 117 -4.09 16.01 4.32
C PRO A 117 -2.90 15.77 5.26
N CYS A 118 -1.69 16.11 4.79
CA CYS A 118 -0.47 16.05 5.60
C CYS A 118 -0.28 17.31 6.45
N VAL A 119 0.17 17.13 7.68
CA VAL A 119 0.43 18.17 8.67
C VAL A 119 1.85 17.99 9.21
N ALA A 120 2.71 18.97 8.98
CA ALA A 120 4.06 18.97 9.55
C ALA A 120 4.00 19.13 11.08
N VAL A 121 4.88 18.46 11.82
CA VAL A 121 5.02 18.62 13.27
C VAL A 121 6.43 19.07 13.61
N LEU A 122 6.54 20.21 14.29
CA LEU A 122 7.76 20.75 14.86
C LEU A 122 7.53 21.08 16.34
N ALA A 123 8.40 20.59 17.21
CA ALA A 123 8.33 20.78 18.65
C ALA A 123 9.59 21.46 19.19
N ASP A 124 9.47 22.17 20.33
CA ASP A 124 10.62 22.60 21.11
C ASP A 124 11.25 21.42 21.88
N ALA A 125 12.53 21.53 22.25
CA ALA A 125 13.24 20.45 22.91
C ALA A 125 12.62 20.06 24.27
N GLN A 126 11.97 20.99 24.98
CA GLN A 126 11.30 20.72 26.24
C GLN A 126 9.99 19.93 26.04
N THR A 127 9.25 20.21 24.97
CA THR A 127 8.11 19.39 24.54
C THR A 127 8.53 17.96 24.27
N ASP A 128 9.55 17.75 23.43
CA ASP A 128 9.98 16.39 23.10
C ASP A 128 10.60 15.66 24.30
N GLU A 129 11.16 16.38 25.29
CA GLU A 129 11.58 15.78 26.57
C GLU A 129 10.36 15.28 27.38
N LEU A 130 9.35 16.12 27.56
CA LEU A 130 8.11 15.80 28.28
C LEU A 130 7.34 14.60 27.66
N ILE A 131 7.44 14.41 26.34
CA ILE A 131 6.86 13.25 25.67
C ILE A 131 7.77 12.02 25.74
N ARG A 132 9.11 12.20 25.70
CA ARG A 132 10.06 11.09 25.88
C ARG A 132 10.03 10.50 27.29
N THR A 133 9.80 11.29 28.34
CA THR A 133 9.63 10.77 29.71
C THR A 133 8.40 9.88 29.89
N LYS A 134 7.46 9.86 28.94
CA LYS A 134 6.33 8.90 28.89
C LYS A 134 6.62 7.61 28.12
N GLY A 135 7.85 7.42 27.63
CA GLY A 135 8.26 6.25 26.84
C GLY A 135 8.06 6.38 25.33
N LEU A 136 7.94 7.61 24.80
CA LEU A 136 7.81 7.87 23.35
C LEU A 136 9.08 8.55 22.80
N GLU A 137 10.08 7.75 22.40
CA GLU A 137 11.38 8.20 21.86
C GLU A 137 11.26 9.11 20.61
N GLY A 138 10.17 8.99 19.86
CA GLY A 138 9.84 9.80 18.70
C GLY A 138 9.17 11.14 19.00
N GLY A 139 9.04 11.52 20.29
CA GLY A 139 8.55 12.84 20.70
C GLY A 139 7.09 13.10 20.34
N LEU A 140 6.72 14.37 20.21
CA LEU A 140 5.34 14.78 19.94
C LEU A 140 4.78 14.17 18.65
N LEU A 141 5.61 14.01 17.61
CA LEU A 141 5.20 13.38 16.35
C LEU A 141 4.68 11.95 16.56
N GLN A 142 5.37 11.15 17.40
CA GLN A 142 4.94 9.78 17.70
C GLN A 142 3.62 9.77 18.49
N LEU A 143 3.43 10.73 19.41
CA LEU A 143 2.19 10.86 20.18
C LEU A 143 0.99 11.25 19.30
N LEU A 144 1.15 12.18 18.36
CA LEU A 144 0.03 12.69 17.57
C LEU A 144 -0.42 11.74 16.44
N ARG A 145 0.48 10.95 15.85
CA ARG A 145 0.20 10.13 14.66
C ARG A 145 -1.06 9.25 14.76
N PRO A 146 -1.28 8.45 15.83
CA PRO A 146 -2.47 7.60 15.93
C PRO A 146 -3.80 8.36 15.99
N PHE A 147 -3.80 9.60 16.50
CA PHE A 147 -5.00 10.43 16.61
C PHE A 147 -5.38 11.12 15.30
N GLY A 148 -4.44 11.23 14.35
CA GLY A 148 -4.71 11.77 13.01
C GLY A 148 -5.50 10.80 12.12
N GLU A 149 -5.36 9.49 12.35
CA GLU A 149 -5.81 8.47 11.39
C GLU A 149 -7.34 8.37 11.27
N SER A 150 -8.06 8.74 12.33
CA SER A 150 -9.52 8.89 12.34
C SER A 150 -9.90 10.04 13.27
N VAL A 151 -10.41 11.13 12.71
CA VAL A 151 -10.76 12.35 13.45
C VAL A 151 -12.04 12.09 14.27
N PRO A 152 -12.09 12.43 15.57
CA PRO A 152 -13.24 12.08 16.42
C PRO A 152 -14.60 12.63 15.96
N GLY A 153 -15.45 11.73 15.49
CA GLY A 153 -16.82 12.01 15.07
C GLY A 153 -16.93 12.79 13.75
N LYS A 154 -18.16 13.14 13.37
CA LYS A 154 -18.45 13.63 12.02
C LYS A 154 -17.66 14.89 11.65
N VAL A 155 -16.98 14.79 10.51
CA VAL A 155 -16.25 15.85 9.82
C VAL A 155 -17.06 16.28 8.60
N THR A 156 -17.50 17.53 8.56
CA THR A 156 -18.27 18.08 7.44
C THR A 156 -17.36 18.86 6.51
N ILE A 157 -17.44 18.56 5.21
CA ILE A 157 -16.65 19.17 4.13
C ILE A 157 -17.61 19.73 3.07
N ARG A 158 -17.30 20.91 2.54
CA ARG A 158 -18.01 21.56 1.44
C ARG A 158 -17.30 21.26 0.12
N ASP A 159 -18.06 20.77 -0.86
CA ASP A 159 -17.53 20.63 -2.23
C ASP A 159 -17.47 21.98 -2.97
N SER A 160 -16.87 21.99 -4.15
CA SER A 160 -16.73 23.20 -4.97
C SER A 160 -18.05 23.77 -5.52
N ASN A 161 -19.17 23.07 -5.34
CA ASN A 161 -20.52 23.59 -5.60
C ASN A 161 -21.21 24.09 -4.31
N GLY A 162 -20.51 24.13 -3.17
CA GLY A 162 -21.01 24.58 -1.87
C GLY A 162 -21.83 23.54 -1.11
N ALA A 163 -21.99 22.33 -1.65
CA ALA A 163 -22.78 21.30 -0.99
C ALA A 163 -21.97 20.63 0.13
N SER A 164 -22.52 20.66 1.34
CA SER A 164 -21.89 20.08 2.53
C SER A 164 -22.17 18.57 2.63
N LYS A 165 -21.14 17.78 2.89
CA LYS A 165 -21.21 16.33 3.15
C LYS A 165 -20.45 15.99 4.42
N SER A 166 -21.00 15.12 5.25
CA SER A 166 -20.37 14.67 6.51
C SER A 166 -19.82 13.26 6.39
N TRP A 167 -18.60 13.08 6.87
CA TRP A 167 -17.84 11.82 6.83
C TRP A 167 -17.52 11.37 8.26
N ASP A 168 -17.58 10.06 8.50
CA ASP A 168 -17.28 9.41 9.78
C ASP A 168 -15.85 8.83 9.83
N ASP A 169 -15.14 8.89 8.69
CA ASP A 169 -13.90 8.16 8.38
C ASP A 169 -12.77 9.08 7.87
N PHE A 170 -12.84 10.38 8.17
CA PHE A 170 -11.86 11.36 7.73
C PHE A 170 -10.62 11.39 8.65
N GLY A 171 -9.43 11.54 8.06
CA GLY A 171 -8.15 11.57 8.77
C GLY A 171 -7.21 12.69 8.31
N VAL A 172 -6.04 12.76 8.93
CA VAL A 172 -4.87 13.57 8.54
C VAL A 172 -3.59 12.79 8.86
N ARG A 173 -2.49 13.08 8.15
CA ARG A 173 -1.17 12.48 8.43
C ARG A 173 -0.27 13.47 9.15
N PHE A 174 0.28 13.08 10.29
CA PHE A 174 1.36 13.84 10.95
C PHE A 174 2.72 13.36 10.44
N ILE A 175 3.53 14.28 9.95
CA ILE A 175 4.88 14.04 9.43
C ILE A 175 5.90 14.94 10.14
N GLY A 176 7.10 14.44 10.39
CA GLY A 176 8.21 15.28 10.88
C GLY A 176 8.75 16.15 9.75
N VAL A 177 9.27 17.32 10.10
CA VAL A 177 9.93 18.21 9.12
C VAL A 177 11.18 17.53 8.54
N ASP A 178 11.91 16.79 9.39
CA ASP A 178 13.08 16.00 8.99
C ASP A 178 12.75 14.82 8.06
N ASP A 179 11.53 14.24 8.15
CA ASP A 179 11.12 13.05 7.39
C ASP A 179 11.00 13.32 5.87
N VAL A 180 11.04 14.59 5.45
CA VAL A 180 10.89 15.04 4.06
C VAL A 180 12.21 15.00 3.27
N TYR A 181 13.36 14.95 3.96
CA TYR A 181 14.68 14.89 3.33
C TYR A 181 15.22 13.45 3.32
N PRO A 182 15.25 12.74 2.16
CA PRO A 182 16.06 11.53 2.06
C PRO A 182 17.54 11.89 2.26
N ASP A 183 18.23 11.12 3.09
CA ASP A 183 19.62 11.38 3.50
C ASP A 183 20.60 11.57 2.32
N LEU A 184 20.87 12.82 1.95
CA LEU A 184 22.02 13.21 1.11
C LEU A 184 23.37 13.05 1.83
N ARG A 185 23.34 12.60 3.11
CA ARG A 185 24.49 12.45 4.01
C ARG A 185 25.31 11.16 3.80
N VAL A 186 25.02 10.37 2.77
CA VAL A 186 25.76 9.13 2.46
C VAL A 186 26.93 9.36 1.48
N ASP A 187 26.77 10.27 0.50
CA ASP A 187 27.75 10.45 -0.59
C ASP A 187 28.76 11.58 -0.38
N LEU A 188 28.59 12.42 0.65
CA LEU A 188 29.61 13.38 1.08
C LEU A 188 30.54 12.71 2.09
N GLY A 189 31.68 12.20 1.61
CA GLY A 189 32.63 11.32 2.32
C GLY A 189 33.40 11.92 3.50
N GLY A 190 32.70 12.54 4.46
CA GLY A 190 33.22 12.78 5.80
C GLY A 190 33.30 11.47 6.59
N GLN A 191 34.31 11.33 7.45
CA GLN A 191 34.45 10.14 8.31
C GLN A 191 33.22 9.96 9.22
N PRO A 192 32.78 8.72 9.50
CA PRO A 192 31.76 8.46 10.51
C PRO A 192 32.34 8.73 11.90
N THR A 193 32.19 9.95 12.40
CA THR A 193 32.57 10.32 13.76
C THR A 193 31.69 9.55 14.75
N SER A 194 32.32 8.69 15.55
CA SER A 194 31.65 7.75 16.43
C SER A 194 30.82 8.43 17.53
N SER A 195 29.51 8.35 17.43
CA SER A 195 28.58 8.52 18.56
C SER A 195 27.39 7.59 18.40
N THR A 196 26.88 7.08 19.52
CA THR A 196 25.97 5.92 19.58
C THR A 196 24.51 6.31 19.33
N SER A 197 24.23 7.04 18.24
CA SER A 197 22.86 7.33 17.83
C SER A 197 22.26 6.13 17.10
N THR A 198 21.25 5.51 17.69
CA THR A 198 20.35 4.60 17.00
C THR A 198 19.71 5.34 15.82
N ARG A 199 20.01 4.91 14.58
CA ARG A 199 19.39 5.50 13.39
C ARG A 199 17.89 5.31 13.48
N ARG A 200 17.14 6.40 13.68
CA ARG A 200 15.67 6.40 13.67
C ARG A 200 15.17 5.74 12.37
N PRO A 201 14.22 4.80 12.42
CA PRO A 201 13.76 4.09 11.24
C PRO A 201 13.11 5.05 10.22
N ARG A 202 13.26 4.75 8.93
CA ARG A 202 12.73 5.58 7.83
C ARG A 202 11.20 5.58 7.85
N ARG A 203 10.59 6.75 7.97
CA ARG A 203 9.13 6.93 7.90
C ARG A 203 8.60 7.13 6.47
N THR A 204 9.49 7.40 5.52
CA THR A 204 9.20 7.42 4.09
C THR A 204 9.01 5.98 3.59
N GLY A 205 7.87 5.71 2.94
CA GLY A 205 7.61 4.48 2.20
C GLY A 205 8.12 4.56 0.76
N GLY A 206 7.45 3.88 -0.17
CA GLY A 206 7.80 3.85 -1.59
C GLY A 206 8.81 2.77 -2.00
N ASP A 207 9.42 2.08 -1.03
CA ASP A 207 10.30 0.94 -1.24
C ASP A 207 9.48 -0.36 -1.33
N VAL A 208 9.51 -1.01 -2.50
CA VAL A 208 8.75 -2.25 -2.78
C VAL A 208 9.41 -3.47 -2.16
N GLU A 209 10.75 -3.50 -2.04
CA GLU A 209 11.48 -4.63 -1.45
C GLU A 209 11.18 -4.75 0.05
N GLN A 210 11.07 -3.61 0.74
CA GLN A 210 10.63 -3.57 2.14
C GLN A 210 9.16 -3.99 2.32
N ILE A 211 8.27 -3.68 1.35
CA ILE A 211 6.87 -4.12 1.40
C ILE A 211 6.78 -5.64 1.22
N GLU A 212 7.55 -6.22 0.29
CA GLU A 212 7.67 -7.66 0.10
C GLU A 212 8.23 -8.36 1.35
N GLU A 213 9.32 -7.85 1.93
CA GLU A 213 9.91 -8.43 3.16
C GLU A 213 8.89 -8.42 4.32
N LEU A 214 8.22 -7.29 4.54
CA LEU A 214 7.23 -7.14 5.60
C LEU A 214 6.05 -8.10 5.40
N VAL A 215 5.47 -8.13 4.21
CA VAL A 215 4.35 -9.01 3.88
C VAL A 215 4.79 -10.48 4.00
N ASP A 216 6.04 -10.83 3.66
CA ASP A 216 6.55 -12.18 3.88
C ASP A 216 6.69 -12.53 5.36
N ARG A 217 7.20 -11.62 6.22
CA ARG A 217 7.24 -11.86 7.69
C ARG A 217 5.84 -12.09 8.26
N HIS A 218 4.84 -11.30 7.83
CA HIS A 218 3.43 -11.49 8.19
C HIS A 218 2.88 -12.85 7.72
N LEU A 219 3.21 -13.26 6.49
CA LEU A 219 2.85 -14.56 5.94
C LEU A 219 3.52 -15.69 6.73
N GLN A 220 4.83 -15.62 7.02
CA GLN A 220 5.56 -16.59 7.85
C GLN A 220 4.88 -16.77 9.22
N TYR A 221 4.63 -15.67 9.94
CA TYR A 221 3.91 -15.72 11.22
C TYR A 221 2.54 -16.44 11.07
N SER A 222 1.80 -16.15 10.00
CA SER A 222 0.49 -16.77 9.77
C SER A 222 0.53 -18.26 9.41
N GLU A 223 1.61 -18.75 8.79
CA GLU A 223 1.80 -20.18 8.50
C GLU A 223 2.12 -20.96 9.79
N PHE A 224 2.86 -20.36 10.73
CA PHE A 224 3.23 -21.02 12.00
C PHE A 224 2.18 -20.90 13.11
N ASN A 225 1.57 -19.72 13.30
CA ASN A 225 0.66 -19.47 14.42
C ASN A 225 -0.80 -19.87 14.15
N ARG A 226 -1.15 -20.27 12.92
CA ARG A 226 -2.45 -20.91 12.66
C ARG A 226 -2.46 -22.37 13.14
N GLN A 227 -2.61 -22.54 14.45
CA GLN A 227 -3.16 -23.76 15.03
C GLN A 227 -4.66 -23.87 14.71
N ASP A 228 -5.00 -24.04 13.43
CA ASP A 228 -6.23 -24.75 13.09
C ASP A 228 -6.02 -26.20 13.58
N PRO A 229 -6.81 -26.71 14.54
CA PRO A 229 -6.66 -28.08 15.02
C PRO A 229 -6.82 -29.04 13.84
N VAL A 230 -6.01 -30.10 13.81
CA VAL A 230 -6.10 -31.14 12.76
C VAL A 230 -7.56 -31.59 12.68
N PRO A 231 -8.24 -31.42 11.53
CA PRO A 231 -9.61 -31.90 11.37
C PRO A 231 -9.57 -33.41 11.49
N ASP A 232 -10.06 -33.92 12.62
CA ASP A 232 -9.93 -35.33 12.98
C ASP A 232 -10.62 -36.18 11.91
N TYR A 233 -9.80 -36.88 11.11
CA TYR A 233 -10.20 -37.44 9.82
C TYR A 233 -11.30 -38.51 9.95
N MET A 234 -11.53 -38.99 11.17
CA MET A 234 -12.54 -39.99 11.52
C MET A 234 -13.92 -39.37 11.88
N ASN A 235 -14.00 -38.08 12.18
CA ASN A 235 -15.19 -37.42 12.75
C ASN A 235 -15.84 -36.40 11.79
N LYS A 236 -16.13 -36.82 10.55
CA LYS A 236 -16.76 -35.97 9.54
C LYS A 236 -18.27 -36.19 9.41
N ALA A 237 -19.04 -35.60 10.34
CA ALA A 237 -20.49 -35.48 10.26
C ALA A 237 -20.97 -34.09 10.68
N ASP A 238 -21.74 -33.43 9.80
CA ASP A 238 -22.72 -32.36 10.08
C ASP A 238 -22.34 -31.19 11.01
N ALA A 239 -21.15 -30.62 10.81
CA ALA A 239 -20.82 -29.27 11.25
C ALA A 239 -20.60 -28.33 10.04
N PRO A 240 -21.62 -27.58 9.57
CA PRO A 240 -21.43 -26.58 8.53
C PRO A 240 -20.67 -25.38 9.08
N ALA A 241 -19.35 -25.37 8.89
CA ALA A 241 -18.53 -24.19 9.15
C ALA A 241 -19.10 -23.01 8.33
N PRO A 242 -19.36 -21.84 8.95
CA PRO A 242 -19.99 -20.72 8.26
C PRO A 242 -19.06 -20.23 7.14
N HIS A 243 -19.44 -20.54 5.89
CA HIS A 243 -18.71 -20.09 4.70
C HIS A 243 -18.88 -18.58 4.53
N THR A 244 -18.00 -17.80 5.14
CA THR A 244 -17.85 -16.39 4.80
C THR A 244 -17.35 -16.27 3.37
N ASP A 245 -18.07 -15.52 2.53
CA ASP A 245 -17.68 -15.20 1.15
C ASP A 245 -16.46 -14.25 1.14
N SER A 246 -15.30 -14.79 1.50
CA SER A 246 -14.07 -14.06 1.80
C SER A 246 -13.36 -13.55 0.54
N THR A 247 -13.89 -12.47 -0.04
CA THR A 247 -13.20 -11.70 -1.10
C THR A 247 -12.09 -10.79 -0.57
N SER A 248 -12.09 -10.51 0.74
CA SER A 248 -11.00 -9.86 1.46
C SER A 248 -9.80 -10.82 1.51
N SER A 249 -8.64 -10.34 1.05
CA SER A 249 -7.35 -11.03 1.20
C SER A 249 -6.51 -10.15 2.13
N PRO A 250 -6.37 -10.49 3.42
CA PRO A 250 -5.79 -9.59 4.42
C PRO A 250 -4.34 -9.24 4.12
N PHE A 251 -3.57 -10.16 3.52
CA PHE A 251 -2.20 -9.90 3.09
C PHE A 251 -2.12 -8.99 1.86
N HIS A 252 -3.10 -9.03 0.94
CA HIS A 252 -3.18 -8.06 -0.15
C HIS A 252 -3.60 -6.68 0.36
N THR A 253 -4.55 -6.63 1.30
CA THR A 253 -4.96 -5.40 1.98
C THR A 253 -3.80 -4.78 2.77
N LEU A 254 -2.97 -5.60 3.44
CA LEU A 254 -1.73 -5.16 4.07
C LEU A 254 -0.73 -4.62 3.04
N TYR A 255 -0.50 -5.36 1.95
CA TYR A 255 0.39 -4.94 0.86
C TYR A 255 -0.02 -3.56 0.32
N LEU A 256 -1.32 -3.36 0.04
CA LEU A 256 -1.86 -2.06 -0.38
C LEU A 256 -1.74 -0.98 0.70
N ARG A 257 -2.02 -1.28 1.99
CA ARG A 257 -1.86 -0.31 3.09
C ARG A 257 -0.40 0.16 3.17
N ARG A 258 0.57 -0.75 3.02
CA ARG A 258 2.01 -0.42 3.10
C ARG A 258 2.54 0.26 1.83
N LEU A 259 2.02 -0.10 0.65
CA LEU A 259 2.22 0.65 -0.60
C LEU A 259 1.73 2.12 -0.49
N LEU A 260 0.73 2.38 0.35
CA LEU A 260 0.13 3.69 0.57
C LEU A 260 0.58 4.39 1.87
N SER A 261 1.42 3.77 2.69
CA SER A 261 1.90 4.35 3.95
C SER A 261 3.20 5.12 3.76
N GLY A 262 3.29 6.32 4.35
CA GLY A 262 4.49 7.16 4.26
C GLY A 262 4.81 7.66 2.85
N LEU A 263 3.80 7.95 2.03
CA LEU A 263 3.93 8.38 0.62
C LEU A 263 5.12 9.34 0.41
N PRO A 264 6.09 9.03 -0.49
CA PRO A 264 7.26 9.88 -0.69
C PRO A 264 6.91 11.31 -1.10
N VAL A 265 7.59 12.30 -0.50
CA VAL A 265 7.41 13.71 -0.86
C VAL A 265 8.14 13.97 -2.18
N VAL A 266 7.41 14.39 -3.22
CA VAL A 266 7.91 14.51 -4.60
C VAL A 266 7.34 15.74 -5.32
N PRO A 267 7.99 16.26 -6.38
CA PRO A 267 7.50 17.44 -7.11
C PRO A 267 6.23 17.21 -7.93
N HIS A 268 5.87 15.96 -8.25
CA HIS A 268 4.85 15.65 -9.26
C HIS A 268 3.44 15.37 -8.72
N GLU A 269 3.28 15.38 -7.39
CA GLU A 269 2.02 15.33 -6.65
C GLU A 269 2.18 16.01 -5.28
N THR A 270 1.09 16.50 -4.69
CA THR A 270 1.15 17.29 -3.44
C THR A 270 0.45 16.62 -2.25
N PHE A 271 0.18 15.30 -2.31
CA PHE A 271 -0.47 14.58 -1.21
C PHE A 271 0.38 14.54 0.07
N SER A 272 1.70 14.37 -0.08
CA SER A 272 2.67 14.40 1.02
C SER A 272 3.20 15.80 1.33
N HIS A 273 2.70 16.85 0.67
CA HIS A 273 3.09 18.23 0.98
C HIS A 273 2.27 18.72 2.19
N PRO A 274 2.86 19.48 3.13
CA PRO A 274 2.11 19.99 4.27
C PRO A 274 0.98 20.95 3.83
N VAL A 275 -0.26 20.66 4.19
CA VAL A 275 -1.38 21.63 4.09
C VAL A 275 -1.41 22.57 5.29
N ALA A 276 -0.76 22.15 6.38
CA ALA A 276 -0.64 22.85 7.65
C ALA A 276 0.64 22.39 8.39
N GLY A 277 1.03 23.12 9.43
CA GLY A 277 2.09 22.73 10.34
C GLY A 277 1.78 23.09 11.80
N ILE A 278 1.98 22.14 12.69
CA ILE A 278 1.97 22.31 14.13
C ILE A 278 3.34 22.83 14.57
N ILE A 279 3.36 23.95 15.30
CA ILE A 279 4.55 24.41 16.04
C ILE A 279 4.20 24.35 17.53
N ALA A 280 4.80 23.40 18.24
CA ALA A 280 4.49 23.09 19.64
C ALA A 280 5.60 23.53 20.60
N ILE A 281 5.22 23.98 21.80
CA ILE A 281 6.14 24.46 22.82
C ILE A 281 5.65 24.14 24.23
N SER A 282 6.57 23.81 25.15
CA SER A 282 6.24 23.58 26.56
C SER A 282 5.95 24.90 27.30
N SER A 283 4.96 24.90 28.19
CA SER A 283 4.69 26.00 29.14
C SER A 283 5.81 26.21 30.17
N ARG A 284 6.80 25.31 30.21
CA ARG A 284 8.03 25.40 31.01
C ARG A 284 9.08 26.34 30.39
N ASN A 285 8.94 26.68 29.11
CA ASN A 285 9.85 27.56 28.40
C ASN A 285 9.73 29.02 28.92
N PRO A 286 10.84 29.72 29.26
CA PRO A 286 10.78 31.07 29.80
C PRO A 286 10.42 32.16 28.77
N HIS A 287 10.69 31.93 27.48
CA HIS A 287 10.50 32.92 26.40
C HIS A 287 9.67 32.35 25.23
N PRO A 288 8.44 31.87 25.47
CA PRO A 288 7.74 31.01 24.52
C PRO A 288 7.38 31.70 23.20
N ILE A 289 7.08 33.01 23.22
CA ILE A 289 6.76 33.77 21.99
C ILE A 289 7.99 33.95 21.10
N GLU A 290 9.18 34.03 21.68
CA GLU A 290 10.45 34.14 20.95
C GLU A 290 10.86 32.78 20.37
N GLU A 291 10.76 31.71 21.17
CA GLU A 291 11.03 30.35 20.70
C GLU A 291 10.07 29.92 19.58
N LEU A 292 8.77 30.25 19.66
CA LEU A 292 7.83 29.98 18.56
C LEU A 292 8.19 30.74 17.28
N ARG A 293 8.70 31.98 17.37
CA ARG A 293 9.26 32.71 16.21
C ARG A 293 10.53 32.06 15.69
N ARG A 294 11.41 31.56 16.57
CA ARG A 294 12.63 30.84 16.19
C ARG A 294 12.30 29.56 15.42
N LEU A 295 11.35 28.76 15.91
CA LEU A 295 10.88 27.55 15.24
C LEU A 295 10.19 27.85 13.90
N TYR A 296 9.34 28.90 13.85
CA TYR A 296 8.76 29.37 12.58
C TYR A 296 9.84 29.74 11.56
N ASN A 297 10.81 30.57 11.93
CA ASN A 297 11.86 31.03 11.03
C ASN A 297 12.72 29.86 10.52
N ARG A 298 13.06 28.88 11.39
CA ARG A 298 13.77 27.66 10.99
C ARG A 298 12.99 26.85 9.95
N GLN A 299 11.67 26.73 10.10
CA GLN A 299 10.81 26.01 9.16
C GLN A 299 10.58 26.79 7.86
N HIS A 300 10.44 28.12 7.90
CA HIS A 300 10.04 28.89 6.71
C HIS A 300 11.23 29.26 5.80
N ASP A 301 12.32 29.76 6.39
CA ASP A 301 13.48 30.32 5.68
C ASP A 301 14.82 29.63 6.03
N GLY A 302 14.85 28.85 7.11
CA GLY A 302 16.07 28.31 7.71
C GLY A 302 16.42 26.87 7.36
N ASP A 303 17.01 26.17 8.32
CA ASP A 303 17.57 24.82 8.18
C ASP A 303 16.52 23.70 8.11
N LEU A 304 15.26 23.99 8.45
CA LEU A 304 14.12 23.08 8.41
C LEU A 304 13.11 23.48 7.32
N ARG A 305 13.56 24.22 6.31
CA ARG A 305 12.77 24.60 5.13
C ARG A 305 12.47 23.39 4.26
N PHE A 306 11.28 23.33 3.65
CA PHE A 306 10.95 22.24 2.73
C PHE A 306 11.57 22.44 1.33
N PRO A 307 11.74 21.36 0.54
CA PRO A 307 12.28 21.45 -0.82
C PRO A 307 11.60 22.53 -1.68
N GLN A 308 12.36 23.15 -2.58
CA GLN A 308 11.94 24.32 -3.37
C GLN A 308 10.71 24.14 -4.30
N TRP A 309 10.20 22.91 -4.45
CA TRP A 309 8.97 22.56 -5.17
C TRP A 309 7.79 22.24 -4.24
N VAL A 310 8.00 22.27 -2.92
CA VAL A 310 6.95 22.27 -1.88
C VAL A 310 6.57 23.71 -1.57
N GLU A 311 5.28 23.95 -1.38
CA GLU A 311 4.80 25.22 -0.86
C GLU A 311 5.27 25.41 0.59
N ASN A 312 5.96 26.52 0.88
CA ASN A 312 6.37 26.82 2.25
C ASN A 312 5.40 27.79 2.94
N ASP A 313 4.43 28.39 2.22
CA ASP A 313 3.33 29.13 2.86
C ASP A 313 2.05 28.28 3.00
N PHE A 314 1.90 27.69 4.19
CA PHE A 314 0.74 26.89 4.59
C PHE A 314 0.23 27.34 5.97
N LEU A 315 -0.90 26.76 6.42
CA LEU A 315 -1.53 27.08 7.71
C LEU A 315 -0.62 26.73 8.90
N ARG A 316 -0.23 27.71 9.72
CA ARG A 316 0.46 27.44 11.00
C ARG A 316 -0.56 27.32 12.11
N TYR A 317 -0.35 26.34 13.00
CA TYR A 317 -1.16 26.14 14.18
C TYR A 317 -0.26 25.94 15.41
N TYR A 318 -0.42 26.79 16.42
CA TYR A 318 0.51 26.90 17.54
C TYR A 318 -0.02 26.18 18.78
N VAL A 319 0.76 25.28 19.38
CA VAL A 319 0.31 24.48 20.53
C VAL A 319 1.16 24.79 21.75
N LEU A 320 0.54 25.34 22.79
CA LEU A 320 1.15 25.43 24.11
C LEU A 320 0.84 24.14 24.88
N ILE A 321 1.87 23.39 25.25
CA ILE A 321 1.74 22.14 25.99
C ILE A 321 1.97 22.43 27.47
N HIS A 322 0.90 22.31 28.25
CA HIS A 322 0.86 22.54 29.68
C HIS A 322 0.96 21.22 30.44
N ASP A 323 2.01 21.12 31.26
CA ASP A 323 2.18 20.09 32.29
C ASP A 323 1.20 20.37 33.43
N GLU A 324 0.20 19.51 33.59
CA GLU A 324 -0.89 19.63 34.57
C GLU A 324 -0.47 19.33 36.03
N GLU A 325 0.71 18.73 36.23
CA GLU A 325 1.20 18.33 37.56
C GLU A 325 2.22 19.33 38.12
N THR A 326 3.11 19.86 37.27
CA THR A 326 4.17 20.80 37.68
C THR A 326 3.94 22.25 37.23
N GLY A 327 2.97 22.48 36.34
CA GLY A 327 2.75 23.78 35.69
C GLY A 327 1.74 24.68 36.40
N ASP A 328 2.02 25.98 36.43
CA ASP A 328 1.03 27.00 36.77
C ASP A 328 0.06 27.20 35.59
N ILE A 329 -1.19 26.77 35.76
CA ILE A 329 -2.27 26.91 34.77
C ILE A 329 -2.71 28.36 34.57
N ALA A 330 -2.63 29.23 35.57
CA ALA A 330 -2.99 30.65 35.43
C ALA A 330 -1.94 31.39 34.58
N LYS A 331 -0.64 31.17 34.87
CA LYS A 331 0.46 31.63 34.01
C LYS A 331 0.36 31.05 32.60
N SER A 332 0.05 29.77 32.46
CA SER A 332 -0.08 29.11 31.15
C SER A 332 -1.22 29.70 30.31
N ASN A 333 -2.35 30.07 30.93
CA ASN A 333 -3.42 30.81 30.25
C ASN A 333 -2.99 32.23 29.85
N GLN A 334 -2.24 32.95 30.70
CA GLN A 334 -1.69 34.27 30.35
C GLN A 334 -0.72 34.20 29.16
N THR A 335 0.11 33.16 29.10
CA THR A 335 0.98 32.85 27.95
C THR A 335 0.15 32.52 26.71
N PHE A 336 -0.89 31.69 26.83
CA PHE A 336 -1.76 31.31 25.72
C PHE A 336 -2.53 32.51 25.13
N ASP A 337 -3.05 33.40 25.96
CA ASP A 337 -3.65 34.67 25.52
C ASP A 337 -2.64 35.58 24.82
N SER A 338 -1.40 35.59 25.31
CA SER A 338 -0.31 36.35 24.69
C SER A 338 0.13 35.73 23.35
N MET A 339 0.07 34.41 23.18
CA MET A 339 0.25 33.73 21.89
C MET A 339 -0.86 34.10 20.90
N LYS A 340 -2.14 34.02 21.31
CA LYS A 340 -3.29 34.37 20.44
C LYS A 340 -3.23 35.82 19.94
N ARG A 341 -2.69 36.75 20.73
CA ARG A 341 -2.45 38.15 20.30
C ARG A 341 -1.32 38.30 19.27
N HIS A 342 -0.33 37.39 19.25
CA HIS A 342 0.83 37.47 18.35
C HIS A 342 0.69 36.62 17.08
N PHE A 343 0.00 35.48 17.18
CA PHE A 343 -0.09 34.46 16.11
C PHE A 343 -1.53 34.23 15.61
N GLY A 344 -2.52 34.89 16.20
CA GLY A 344 -3.93 34.78 15.81
C GLY A 344 -4.65 33.59 16.43
N LEU A 345 -5.81 33.24 15.85
CA LEU A 345 -6.76 32.28 16.44
C LEU A 345 -6.38 30.81 16.25
N HIS A 346 -5.39 30.50 15.42
CA HIS A 346 -4.90 29.13 15.20
C HIS A 346 -3.92 28.71 16.31
N CYS A 347 -4.41 28.69 17.55
CA CYS A 347 -3.64 28.31 18.74
C CYS A 347 -4.45 27.39 19.66
N HIS A 348 -3.83 26.36 20.26
CA HIS A 348 -4.42 25.50 21.30
C HIS A 348 -3.59 25.43 22.57
N LEU A 349 -4.25 25.14 23.70
CA LEU A 349 -3.63 24.86 25.00
C LEU A 349 -3.85 23.38 25.34
N LEU A 350 -2.90 22.53 24.94
CA LEU A 350 -2.95 21.10 25.20
C LEU A 350 -2.48 20.84 26.63
N ARG A 351 -3.39 20.37 27.49
CA ARG A 351 -3.07 19.91 28.85
C ARG A 351 -2.68 18.43 28.80
N LEU A 352 -1.57 18.08 29.43
CA LEU A 352 -1.09 16.71 29.61
C LEU A 352 -0.55 16.57 31.03
N LYS A 353 -0.74 15.40 31.64
CA LYS A 353 -0.04 15.03 32.88
C LYS A 353 1.45 14.79 32.62
N SER A 354 2.31 14.80 33.64
CA SER A 354 3.73 14.48 33.50
C SER A 354 4.00 12.99 33.80
N GLN A 355 3.24 12.40 34.73
CA GLN A 355 3.36 11.01 35.15
C GLN A 355 3.18 10.00 34.00
N GLN A 356 3.99 8.94 34.05
CA GLN A 356 3.83 7.74 33.24
C GLN A 356 2.82 6.81 33.91
N CYS A 357 1.77 6.40 33.18
CA CYS A 357 0.81 5.40 33.67
C CYS A 357 1.28 3.98 33.39
N ILE A 358 0.82 3.05 34.22
CA ILE A 358 0.96 1.60 34.05
C ILE A 358 -0.41 0.96 33.88
N ALA A 359 -0.45 -0.26 33.33
CA ALA A 359 -1.69 -0.96 32.97
C ALA A 359 -2.59 -1.38 34.16
N SER A 360 -2.20 -1.03 35.39
CA SER A 360 -2.94 -1.28 36.63
C SER A 360 -3.53 -0.02 37.26
N ASP A 361 -3.30 1.18 36.69
CA ASP A 361 -3.90 2.41 37.20
C ASP A 361 -5.35 2.53 36.67
N ASP A 362 -6.31 2.86 37.54
CA ASP A 362 -7.76 2.80 37.21
C ASP A 362 -8.16 3.65 35.98
N ASP A 363 -7.56 4.82 35.81
CA ASP A 363 -7.81 5.74 34.68
C ASP A 363 -6.84 5.54 33.49
N SER A 364 -6.09 4.43 33.45
CA SER A 364 -5.11 4.17 32.38
C SER A 364 -5.73 3.61 31.10
N VAL A 365 -5.27 4.14 29.97
CA VAL A 365 -5.65 3.70 28.63
C VAL A 365 -4.39 3.44 27.81
N ARG A 366 -4.31 2.25 27.19
CA ARG A 366 -3.21 1.90 26.29
C ARG A 366 -3.21 2.85 25.08
N LEU A 367 -2.07 3.44 24.75
CA LEU A 367 -1.95 4.34 23.61
C LEU A 367 -2.35 3.60 22.31
N PRO A 368 -3.18 4.20 21.44
CA PRO A 368 -3.50 3.61 20.14
C PRO A 368 -2.24 3.44 19.28
N THR A 369 -2.12 2.32 18.58
CA THR A 369 -1.06 2.09 17.60
C THR A 369 -1.37 2.81 16.29
N CYS A 370 -0.36 3.41 15.66
CA CYS A 370 -0.48 3.96 14.31
C CYS A 370 -0.59 2.81 13.30
N GLU A 371 -1.71 2.69 12.58
CA GLU A 371 -1.87 1.69 11.52
C GLU A 371 -1.01 2.01 10.29
N TRP A 372 -0.79 3.30 10.00
CA TRP A 372 -0.14 3.80 8.80
C TRP A 372 1.35 4.10 9.03
N MET A 373 2.07 3.07 9.47
CA MET A 373 3.53 3.00 9.48
C MET A 373 4.06 2.64 8.08
N SER A 374 5.25 3.15 7.73
CA SER A 374 5.97 2.68 6.54
C SER A 374 6.38 1.20 6.70
N ALA A 375 6.73 0.53 5.61
CA ALA A 375 7.25 -0.82 5.70
C ALA A 375 8.55 -0.88 6.55
N SER A 376 9.45 0.11 6.40
CA SER A 376 10.68 0.24 7.19
C SER A 376 10.42 0.42 8.69
N GLU A 377 9.43 1.26 9.03
CA GLU A 377 9.09 1.54 10.43
C GLU A 377 8.50 0.30 11.11
N GLU A 378 7.65 -0.46 10.41
CA GLU A 378 7.12 -1.72 10.97
C GLU A 378 8.17 -2.86 11.00
N LEU A 379 9.04 -2.99 10.00
CA LEU A 379 10.13 -3.97 10.00
C LEU A 379 11.09 -3.76 11.18
N ALA A 380 11.38 -2.49 11.51
CA ALA A 380 12.16 -2.10 12.68
C ALA A 380 11.38 -2.32 13.99
N GLU A 381 10.07 -2.04 14.02
CA GLU A 381 9.20 -2.29 15.17
C GLU A 381 9.07 -3.80 15.48
N ILE A 382 9.06 -4.66 14.46
CA ILE A 382 9.11 -6.13 14.62
C ILE A 382 10.46 -6.53 15.24
N GLN A 383 11.58 -6.10 14.65
CA GLN A 383 12.93 -6.39 15.18
C GLN A 383 13.10 -5.94 16.63
N ARG A 384 12.59 -4.75 16.96
CA ARG A 384 12.64 -4.16 18.30
C ARG A 384 11.65 -4.82 19.28
N ARG A 385 10.68 -5.61 18.79
CA ARG A 385 9.75 -6.42 19.61
C ARG A 385 10.26 -7.82 19.86
N ASP A 386 11.12 -8.39 19.01
CA ASP A 386 11.78 -9.68 19.29
C ASP A 386 12.45 -9.69 20.69
N ASP A 387 12.97 -8.53 21.13
CA ASP A 387 13.63 -8.33 22.43
C ASP A 387 12.71 -7.94 23.62
N ILE A 388 11.43 -7.56 23.41
CA ILE A 388 10.60 -6.89 24.44
C ILE A 388 9.13 -7.41 24.49
N GLU A 389 8.63 -7.73 25.69
CA GLU A 389 7.36 -8.46 25.91
C GLU A 389 6.05 -7.63 25.79
N ASP A 390 6.03 -6.32 26.07
CA ASP A 390 5.02 -5.39 25.53
C ASP A 390 5.58 -3.94 25.56
N PRO A 391 5.75 -3.28 24.40
CA PRO A 391 6.37 -1.95 24.33
C PRO A 391 5.36 -0.78 24.31
N ALA A 392 4.06 -1.04 24.38
CA ALA A 392 3.06 0.01 24.19
C ALA A 392 2.79 0.80 25.49
N PRO A 393 3.05 2.12 25.53
CA PRO A 393 2.85 2.90 26.74
C PRO A 393 1.37 3.11 27.06
N TYR A 394 1.09 3.32 28.34
CA TYR A 394 -0.23 3.66 28.87
C TYR A 394 -0.25 5.14 29.25
N PHE A 395 -1.39 5.78 29.02
CA PHE A 395 -1.63 7.21 29.25
C PHE A 395 -2.93 7.39 30.05
N PRO A 396 -3.10 8.47 30.82
CA PRO A 396 -4.38 8.80 31.45
C PRO A 396 -5.47 9.01 30.39
N ASP A 397 -6.72 8.57 30.62
CA ASP A 397 -7.80 8.90 29.66
C ASP A 397 -7.99 10.42 29.51
N SER A 398 -7.68 11.22 30.54
CA SER A 398 -7.69 12.69 30.42
C SER A 398 -6.81 13.18 29.26
N ASP A 399 -5.60 12.65 29.14
CA ASP A 399 -4.64 13.03 28.10
C ASP A 399 -5.11 12.53 26.74
N ILE A 400 -5.59 11.28 26.67
CA ILE A 400 -6.16 10.68 25.46
C ILE A 400 -7.38 11.48 24.95
N SER A 401 -8.25 11.92 25.85
CA SER A 401 -9.46 12.71 25.56
C SER A 401 -9.14 14.17 25.22
N SER A 402 -8.12 14.77 25.83
CA SER A 402 -7.56 16.07 25.41
C SER A 402 -6.93 16.00 24.01
N LEU A 403 -6.13 14.96 23.71
CA LEU A 403 -5.54 14.74 22.38
C LEU A 403 -6.61 14.57 21.30
N ARG A 404 -7.64 13.75 21.55
CA ARG A 404 -8.82 13.59 20.67
C ARG A 404 -9.51 14.93 20.41
N THR A 405 -9.70 15.74 21.45
CA THR A 405 -10.34 17.07 21.35
C THR A 405 -9.50 18.04 20.51
N PHE A 406 -8.19 18.10 20.78
CA PHE A 406 -7.23 18.92 20.03
C PHE A 406 -7.22 18.57 18.52
N ILE A 407 -7.08 17.30 18.15
CA ILE A 407 -7.07 16.92 16.71
C ILE A 407 -8.41 17.26 16.05
N ARG A 408 -9.54 17.07 16.74
CA ARG A 408 -10.86 17.44 16.22
C ARG A 408 -10.97 18.95 15.98
N GLU A 409 -10.49 19.77 16.91
CA GLU A 409 -10.48 21.24 16.78
C GLU A 409 -9.60 21.70 15.61
N LEU A 410 -8.34 21.23 15.58
CA LEU A 410 -7.37 21.50 14.52
C LEU A 410 -7.95 21.21 13.13
N VAL A 411 -8.51 20.01 12.93
CA VAL A 411 -9.01 19.60 11.61
C VAL A 411 -10.30 20.33 11.23
N THR A 412 -11.29 20.37 12.12
CA THR A 412 -12.63 20.88 11.79
C THR A 412 -12.74 22.41 11.79
N GLN A 413 -11.91 23.12 12.56
CA GLN A 413 -11.98 24.58 12.68
C GLN A 413 -10.89 25.31 11.89
N SER A 414 -9.75 24.65 11.62
CA SER A 414 -8.60 25.29 10.95
C SER A 414 -8.23 24.64 9.62
N ILE A 415 -7.89 23.35 9.58
CA ILE A 415 -7.38 22.72 8.34
C ILE A 415 -8.43 22.70 7.23
N ILE A 416 -9.61 22.14 7.48
CA ILE A 416 -10.64 22.01 6.43
C ILE A 416 -11.14 23.38 5.95
N PRO A 417 -11.52 24.34 6.83
CA PRO A 417 -11.92 25.68 6.39
C PRO A 417 -10.82 26.45 5.63
N ASN A 418 -9.54 26.17 5.89
CA ASN A 418 -8.44 26.71 5.11
C ASN A 418 -8.35 26.05 3.72
N MET A 419 -8.39 24.71 3.64
CA MET A 419 -8.34 23.99 2.36
C MET A 419 -9.54 24.31 1.46
N GLU A 420 -10.76 24.40 2.02
CA GLU A 420 -11.97 24.83 1.29
C GLU A 420 -11.78 26.24 0.69
N ARG A 421 -11.21 27.18 1.47
CA ARG A 421 -10.89 28.53 1.00
C ARG A 421 -9.86 28.50 -0.12
N SER A 422 -8.75 27.77 0.05
CA SER A 422 -7.71 27.64 -0.97
C SER A 422 -8.25 27.06 -2.29
N VAL A 423 -9.05 25.99 -2.22
CA VAL A 423 -9.70 25.40 -3.41
C VAL A 423 -10.62 26.42 -4.09
N SER A 424 -11.45 27.14 -3.33
CA SER A 424 -12.32 28.19 -3.87
C SER A 424 -11.52 29.29 -4.59
N THR A 425 -10.51 29.84 -3.93
CA THR A 425 -9.66 30.92 -4.46
C THR A 425 -8.89 30.48 -5.71
N TRP A 426 -8.24 29.31 -5.72
CA TRP A 426 -7.49 28.83 -6.88
C TRP A 426 -8.43 28.42 -8.05
N ASN A 427 -9.64 27.92 -7.75
CA ASN A 427 -10.65 27.59 -8.76
C ASN A 427 -11.13 28.86 -9.47
N GLU A 428 -11.46 29.92 -8.72
CA GLU A 428 -11.86 31.21 -9.27
C GLU A 428 -10.73 31.90 -10.03
N GLN A 429 -9.54 32.02 -9.42
CA GLN A 429 -8.46 32.87 -9.97
C GLN A 429 -7.70 32.26 -11.14
N ILE A 430 -7.57 30.93 -11.22
CA ILE A 430 -6.70 30.26 -12.20
C ILE A 430 -7.52 29.36 -13.12
N LEU A 431 -8.28 28.44 -12.53
CA LEU A 431 -8.92 27.34 -13.26
C LEU A 431 -10.13 27.80 -14.08
N SER A 432 -10.93 28.72 -13.55
CA SER A 432 -12.04 29.36 -14.27
C SER A 432 -11.54 30.07 -15.54
N ARG A 433 -10.40 30.76 -15.46
CA ARG A 433 -9.81 31.53 -16.56
C ARG A 433 -9.33 30.62 -17.69
N ARG A 434 -8.69 29.48 -17.39
CA ARG A 434 -8.30 28.49 -18.40
C ARG A 434 -9.52 27.85 -19.08
N ARG A 435 -10.57 27.54 -18.31
CA ARG A 435 -11.83 26.95 -18.81
C ARG A 435 -12.67 27.93 -19.65
N GLY A 436 -12.69 29.21 -19.29
CA GLY A 436 -13.66 30.19 -19.80
C GLY A 436 -13.44 30.66 -21.24
N LEU A 437 -12.23 31.15 -21.57
CA LEU A 437 -12.03 31.95 -22.79
C LEU A 437 -10.83 31.57 -23.67
N SER A 438 -9.91 30.70 -23.21
CA SER A 438 -8.65 30.43 -23.94
C SER A 438 -8.46 28.96 -24.36
N GLY A 439 -8.74 28.00 -23.46
CA GLY A 439 -8.37 26.59 -23.64
C GLY A 439 -8.98 25.87 -24.85
N ARG A 440 -10.07 26.38 -25.44
CA ARG A 440 -10.76 25.74 -26.58
C ARG A 440 -10.20 26.12 -27.97
N PHE A 441 -9.29 27.10 -28.06
CA PHE A 441 -8.84 27.62 -29.36
C PHE A 441 -7.34 27.39 -29.67
N MET A 442 -6.44 27.34 -28.68
CA MET A 442 -5.00 27.13 -28.95
C MET A 442 -4.61 25.70 -29.33
N SER A 443 -5.43 24.68 -29.02
CA SER A 443 -5.11 23.29 -29.36
C SER A 443 -5.44 22.90 -30.81
N LEU A 444 -6.42 23.56 -31.44
CA LEU A 444 -6.94 23.18 -32.76
C LEU A 444 -6.20 23.85 -33.93
N SER A 445 -5.58 25.01 -33.72
CA SER A 445 -4.90 25.78 -34.78
C SER A 445 -3.67 25.08 -35.37
N LYS A 446 -3.06 24.11 -34.68
CA LYS A 446 -1.87 23.38 -35.14
C LYS A 446 -2.14 22.21 -36.11
N ARG A 447 -3.40 21.99 -36.55
CA ARG A 447 -3.75 20.84 -37.42
C ARG A 447 -4.34 21.21 -38.80
N TRP A 448 -4.48 22.49 -39.16
CA TRP A 448 -5.19 22.88 -40.40
C TRP A 448 -4.64 24.12 -41.14
N THR A 449 -3.30 24.28 -41.19
CA THR A 449 -2.64 25.36 -41.95
C THR A 449 -1.45 24.86 -42.80
N PRO A 450 -1.72 24.27 -43.99
CA PRO A 450 -0.73 24.25 -45.06
C PRO A 450 -0.53 25.67 -45.65
N PHE A 451 0.59 25.87 -46.36
CA PHE A 451 0.97 27.09 -47.13
C PHE A 451 1.44 28.35 -46.35
N GLY A 452 2.74 28.36 -46.03
CA GLY A 452 3.71 29.35 -46.54
C GLY A 452 3.57 30.85 -46.22
N GLY A 453 4.55 31.40 -45.49
CA GLY A 453 4.78 32.84 -45.38
C GLY A 453 6.04 33.20 -44.55
N SER A 454 7.07 33.74 -45.19
CA SER A 454 8.27 34.31 -44.55
C SER A 454 8.09 35.84 -44.35
N ARG A 455 8.86 36.62 -43.57
CA ARG A 455 10.33 36.64 -43.30
C ARG A 455 10.65 37.37 -41.98
N THR A 456 11.94 37.29 -41.58
CA THR A 456 12.65 38.05 -40.52
C THR A 456 12.21 37.75 -39.07
N SER A 457 13.05 37.93 -38.04
CA SER A 457 14.46 38.41 -38.01
C SER A 457 15.38 37.44 -37.23
N SER A 458 16.69 37.68 -37.30
CA SER A 458 17.71 36.82 -36.69
C SER A 458 17.99 37.17 -35.23
N SER A 459 17.64 36.24 -34.31
CA SER A 459 18.28 36.14 -33.00
C SER A 459 18.57 34.67 -32.70
N SER A 460 19.76 34.38 -32.16
CA SER A 460 20.19 33.03 -31.82
C SER A 460 19.70 32.66 -30.42
N SER A 461 18.38 32.50 -30.25
CA SER A 461 17.83 31.91 -29.05
C SER A 461 17.98 30.38 -29.08
N THR A 462 18.49 29.83 -27.98
CA THR A 462 18.21 28.43 -27.64
C THR A 462 16.70 28.22 -27.58
N SER A 463 16.23 27.03 -27.95
CA SER A 463 14.79 26.69 -27.94
C SER A 463 14.29 26.51 -26.50
N SER A 464 14.16 27.60 -25.76
CA SER A 464 13.40 27.64 -24.51
C SER A 464 11.94 27.36 -24.83
N SER A 465 11.41 26.23 -24.35
CA SER A 465 9.97 26.05 -24.27
C SER A 465 9.39 27.15 -23.39
N ASN A 466 8.28 27.77 -23.82
CA ASN A 466 7.64 28.87 -23.11
C ASN A 466 6.76 28.33 -21.96
N SER A 467 7.38 27.46 -21.14
CA SER A 467 6.79 26.55 -20.17
C SER A 467 7.36 26.81 -18.78
N ASN A 468 6.56 26.73 -17.73
CA ASN A 468 7.02 26.93 -16.35
C ASN A 468 7.74 25.70 -15.75
N TYR A 469 7.98 24.66 -16.56
CA TYR A 469 8.68 23.44 -16.17
C TYR A 469 10.20 23.61 -16.26
N ASP A 470 10.90 23.44 -15.15
CA ASP A 470 12.35 23.27 -15.18
C ASP A 470 12.66 21.81 -15.56
N SER A 471 13.15 21.61 -16.79
CA SER A 471 13.49 20.28 -17.30
C SER A 471 14.87 19.77 -16.85
N LEU A 472 15.70 20.61 -16.25
CA LEU A 472 16.99 20.22 -15.66
C LEU A 472 16.81 19.75 -14.22
N GLN A 473 15.95 20.43 -13.45
CA GLN A 473 15.66 20.10 -12.05
C GLN A 473 14.41 19.22 -11.88
N GLY A 474 13.57 19.11 -12.91
CA GLY A 474 12.45 18.15 -12.99
C GLY A 474 11.19 18.54 -12.22
N PHE A 475 10.89 19.84 -12.09
CA PHE A 475 9.72 20.33 -11.35
C PHE A 475 9.14 21.66 -11.90
N TYR A 476 7.93 22.01 -11.44
CA TYR A 476 7.33 23.34 -11.58
C TYR A 476 7.47 24.09 -10.26
N ARG A 477 7.84 25.38 -10.28
CA ARG A 477 7.93 26.21 -9.06
C ARG A 477 6.55 26.31 -8.38
N PRO A 478 6.43 26.40 -7.04
CA PRO A 478 5.14 26.37 -6.34
C PRO A 478 4.16 27.49 -6.73
N ASP A 479 4.69 28.62 -7.20
CA ASP A 479 3.96 29.79 -7.71
C ASP A 479 3.52 29.66 -9.18
N ALA A 480 3.97 28.63 -9.91
CA ALA A 480 3.54 28.39 -11.28
C ALA A 480 2.06 27.95 -11.32
N PRO A 481 1.24 28.43 -12.28
CA PRO A 481 -0.17 28.09 -12.36
C PRO A 481 -0.42 26.59 -12.57
N GLU A 482 0.52 25.87 -13.20
CA GLU A 482 0.49 24.41 -13.30
C GLU A 482 0.64 23.72 -11.93
N ALA A 483 1.55 24.21 -11.08
CA ALA A 483 1.76 23.69 -9.73
C ALA A 483 0.56 23.99 -8.81
N ILE A 484 0.03 25.22 -8.87
CA ILE A 484 -1.15 25.62 -8.08
C ILE A 484 -2.40 24.84 -8.53
N MET A 485 -2.56 24.56 -9.84
CA MET A 485 -3.65 23.69 -10.32
C MET A 485 -3.48 22.23 -9.87
N ARG A 486 -2.26 21.68 -9.83
CA ARG A 486 -2.01 20.34 -9.26
C ARG A 486 -2.37 20.31 -7.77
N ARG A 487 -1.92 21.31 -7.00
CA ARG A 487 -2.27 21.47 -5.58
C ARG A 487 -3.77 21.61 -5.35
N LEU A 488 -4.49 22.37 -6.19
CA LEU A 488 -5.96 22.43 -6.16
C LEU A 488 -6.59 21.05 -6.41
N ALA A 489 -6.13 20.31 -7.42
CA ALA A 489 -6.72 19.02 -7.77
C ALA A 489 -6.51 17.99 -6.65
N ASP A 490 -5.32 17.99 -6.05
CA ASP A 490 -4.94 17.12 -4.94
C ASP A 490 -5.70 17.49 -3.66
N TYR A 491 -5.90 18.79 -3.38
CA TYR A 491 -6.81 19.28 -2.32
C TYR A 491 -8.25 18.83 -2.57
N CYS A 492 -8.76 18.90 -3.81
CA CYS A 492 -10.10 18.41 -4.14
C CYS A 492 -10.22 16.91 -3.92
N PHE A 493 -9.18 16.13 -4.24
CA PHE A 493 -9.14 14.68 -4.00
C PHE A 493 -9.17 14.37 -2.48
N MET A 494 -8.31 15.04 -1.68
CA MET A 494 -8.30 14.88 -0.22
C MET A 494 -9.63 15.32 0.43
N LEU A 495 -10.26 16.39 -0.07
CA LEU A 495 -11.60 16.85 0.36
C LEU A 495 -12.76 16.05 -0.26
N ARG A 496 -12.48 14.98 -1.01
CA ARG A 496 -13.46 14.06 -1.61
C ARG A 496 -14.39 14.69 -2.67
N ASP A 497 -13.99 15.82 -3.27
CA ASP A 497 -14.57 16.37 -4.51
C ASP A 497 -13.85 15.78 -5.74
N TRP A 498 -14.14 14.50 -5.99
CA TRP A 498 -13.61 13.75 -7.13
C TRP A 498 -13.93 14.39 -8.50
N LYS A 499 -14.96 15.24 -8.57
CA LYS A 499 -15.44 15.85 -9.82
C LYS A 499 -14.59 17.08 -10.19
N LEU A 500 -14.30 17.97 -9.23
CA LEU A 500 -13.37 19.06 -9.49
C LEU A 500 -11.92 18.54 -9.64
N ALA A 501 -11.53 17.52 -8.88
CA ALA A 501 -10.24 16.86 -9.03
C ALA A 501 -10.03 16.33 -10.47
N LEU A 502 -10.89 15.41 -10.93
CA LEU A 502 -10.87 14.84 -12.29
C LEU A 502 -10.78 15.93 -13.38
N SER A 503 -11.70 16.89 -13.34
CA SER A 503 -11.79 17.94 -14.37
C SER A 503 -10.62 18.94 -14.34
N THR A 504 -9.74 18.86 -13.35
CA THR A 504 -8.49 19.63 -13.27
C THR A 504 -7.31 18.78 -13.73
N TYR A 505 -7.25 17.50 -13.33
CA TYR A 505 -6.26 16.55 -13.84
C TYR A 505 -6.31 16.39 -15.36
N ASP A 506 -7.49 16.40 -15.98
CA ASP A 506 -7.61 16.33 -17.44
C ASP A 506 -6.93 17.51 -18.17
N ILE A 507 -6.98 18.71 -17.59
CA ILE A 507 -6.31 19.91 -18.14
C ILE A 507 -4.79 19.77 -17.93
N LEU A 508 -4.37 19.52 -16.68
CA LEU A 508 -2.98 19.33 -16.29
C LEU A 508 -2.27 18.26 -17.11
N ARG A 509 -2.94 17.12 -17.35
CA ARG A 509 -2.41 16.03 -18.19
C ARG A 509 -2.12 16.50 -19.61
N THR A 510 -2.90 17.40 -20.18
CA THR A 510 -2.56 17.97 -21.51
C THR A 510 -1.42 18.98 -21.44
N ASP A 511 -1.38 19.84 -20.42
CA ASP A 511 -0.29 20.82 -20.22
C ASP A 511 1.06 20.11 -19.99
N PHE A 512 1.12 19.17 -19.06
CA PHE A 512 2.31 18.35 -18.76
C PHE A 512 2.79 17.50 -19.95
N GLN A 513 1.88 17.08 -20.86
CA GLN A 513 2.26 16.36 -22.08
C GLN A 513 2.96 17.28 -23.09
N ASN A 514 2.51 18.54 -23.21
CA ASN A 514 3.13 19.54 -24.08
C ASN A 514 4.53 19.92 -23.58
N ASP A 515 4.68 20.10 -22.28
CA ASP A 515 5.95 20.42 -21.59
C ASP A 515 6.93 19.23 -21.52
N LYS A 516 6.49 18.02 -21.91
CA LYS A 516 7.23 16.75 -21.77
C LYS A 516 7.60 16.42 -20.31
N ALA A 517 6.81 16.91 -19.35
CA ALA A 517 7.00 16.70 -17.92
C ALA A 517 6.49 15.31 -17.49
N TRP A 518 7.14 14.24 -17.97
CA TRP A 518 6.56 12.88 -17.94
C TRP A 518 6.16 12.36 -16.54
N ARG A 519 6.85 12.75 -15.46
CA ARG A 519 6.43 12.46 -14.07
C ARG A 519 5.10 13.13 -13.70
N HIS A 520 4.97 14.40 -14.04
CA HIS A 520 3.76 15.19 -13.80
C HIS A 520 2.59 14.68 -14.67
N TYR A 521 2.87 14.37 -15.93
CA TYR A 521 1.93 13.73 -16.85
C TYR A 521 1.39 12.40 -16.30
N ALA A 522 2.28 11.54 -15.82
CA ALA A 522 1.93 10.23 -15.26
C ALA A 522 1.05 10.38 -14.01
N GLY A 523 1.45 11.23 -13.05
CA GLY A 523 0.67 11.45 -11.82
C GLY A 523 -0.68 12.13 -12.07
N ALA A 524 -0.79 13.01 -13.08
CA ALA A 524 -2.07 13.57 -13.49
C ALA A 524 -2.98 12.52 -14.16
N ALA A 525 -2.42 11.61 -14.96
CA ALA A 525 -3.16 10.51 -15.56
C ALA A 525 -3.62 9.47 -14.52
N GLU A 526 -2.75 9.09 -13.57
CA GLU A 526 -3.10 8.24 -12.43
C GLU A 526 -4.26 8.85 -11.64
N MET A 527 -4.13 10.10 -11.18
CA MET A 527 -5.17 10.71 -10.37
C MET A 527 -6.45 11.06 -11.15
N ALA A 528 -6.40 11.22 -12.47
CA ALA A 528 -7.59 11.27 -13.31
C ALA A 528 -8.35 9.93 -13.31
N ALA A 529 -7.65 8.82 -13.56
CA ALA A 529 -8.23 7.48 -13.50
C ALA A 529 -8.84 7.18 -12.12
N LEU A 530 -8.08 7.44 -11.04
CA LEU A 530 -8.56 7.26 -9.69
C LEU A 530 -9.76 8.17 -9.39
N SER A 531 -9.73 9.47 -9.73
CA SER A 531 -10.88 10.37 -9.50
C SER A 531 -12.15 9.90 -10.21
N ALA A 532 -12.04 9.43 -11.46
CA ALA A 532 -13.17 8.88 -12.21
C ALA A 532 -13.71 7.57 -11.63
N LEU A 533 -12.83 6.72 -11.10
CA LEU A 533 -13.18 5.46 -10.44
C LEU A 533 -13.72 5.65 -9.01
N MET A 534 -13.28 6.68 -8.29
CA MET A 534 -13.77 7.06 -6.97
C MET A 534 -15.14 7.73 -7.00
N ALA A 535 -15.47 8.44 -8.09
CA ALA A 535 -16.74 9.14 -8.24
C ALA A 535 -17.96 8.19 -8.15
N PRO A 536 -18.97 8.48 -7.29
CA PRO A 536 -20.08 7.58 -7.02
C PRO A 536 -21.10 7.48 -8.17
N THR A 537 -21.11 8.47 -9.06
CA THR A 537 -22.10 8.58 -10.14
C THR A 537 -21.97 7.41 -11.12
N PRO A 538 -23.09 6.74 -11.51
CA PRO A 538 -23.05 5.80 -12.62
C PRO A 538 -22.59 6.51 -13.90
N LEU A 539 -21.78 5.81 -14.71
CA LEU A 539 -21.11 6.42 -15.86
C LEU A 539 -22.14 6.80 -16.92
N SER A 540 -22.43 8.10 -17.06
CA SER A 540 -23.49 8.64 -17.95
C SER A 540 -23.33 8.25 -19.43
N SER A 541 -22.09 7.95 -19.84
CA SER A 541 -21.75 7.23 -21.07
C SER A 541 -20.73 6.13 -20.70
N PRO A 542 -21.17 4.89 -20.41
CA PRO A 542 -20.30 3.87 -19.79
C PRO A 542 -19.05 3.55 -20.61
N LYS A 543 -19.21 3.40 -21.93
CA LYS A 543 -18.13 3.05 -22.86
C LYS A 543 -17.06 4.15 -22.93
N SER A 544 -17.45 5.35 -23.39
CA SER A 544 -16.52 6.47 -23.57
C SER A 544 -15.76 6.87 -22.30
N ARG A 545 -16.36 6.78 -21.10
CA ARG A 545 -15.61 7.07 -19.86
C ARG A 545 -14.76 5.89 -19.38
N ALA A 546 -15.11 4.64 -19.67
CA ALA A 546 -14.22 3.50 -19.44
C ALA A 546 -12.99 3.55 -20.37
N GLU A 547 -13.19 3.82 -21.66
CA GLU A 547 -12.13 4.02 -22.66
C GLU A 547 -11.12 5.11 -22.23
N ASN A 548 -11.61 6.20 -21.61
CA ASN A 548 -10.73 7.22 -21.03
C ASN A 548 -9.98 6.73 -19.78
N ILE A 549 -10.63 6.01 -18.86
CA ILE A 549 -9.97 5.42 -17.67
C ILE A 549 -8.83 4.48 -18.10
N ASP A 550 -9.08 3.61 -19.08
CA ASP A 550 -8.05 2.71 -19.62
C ASP A 550 -6.89 3.49 -20.27
N ALA A 551 -7.18 4.50 -21.09
CA ALA A 551 -6.16 5.34 -21.70
C ALA A 551 -5.33 6.12 -20.66
N TRP A 552 -5.91 6.48 -19.51
CA TRP A 552 -5.19 7.15 -18.42
C TRP A 552 -4.33 6.18 -17.60
N ILE A 553 -4.79 4.96 -17.31
CA ILE A 553 -3.99 3.92 -16.64
C ILE A 553 -2.84 3.46 -17.56
N GLU A 554 -3.07 3.33 -18.87
CA GLU A 554 -2.04 3.11 -19.90
C GLU A 554 -0.99 4.23 -19.85
N ALA A 555 -1.43 5.48 -19.97
CA ALA A 555 -0.55 6.65 -20.03
C ALA A 555 0.31 6.80 -18.77
N ALA A 556 -0.26 6.58 -17.58
CA ALA A 556 0.45 6.62 -16.31
C ALA A 556 1.44 5.46 -16.17
N SER A 557 0.98 4.20 -16.32
CA SER A 557 1.83 3.02 -16.15
C SER A 557 2.99 2.96 -17.15
N TYR A 558 2.76 3.35 -18.41
CA TYR A 558 3.84 3.51 -19.39
C TYR A 558 4.82 4.63 -19.01
N SER A 559 4.32 5.82 -18.65
CA SER A 559 5.20 6.97 -18.36
C SER A 559 6.01 6.83 -17.07
N TYR A 560 5.56 5.98 -16.14
CA TYR A 560 6.31 5.59 -14.94
C TYR A 560 7.25 4.38 -15.13
N THR A 561 7.10 3.59 -16.20
CA THR A 561 8.00 2.46 -16.52
C THR A 561 9.03 2.78 -17.61
N ASP A 562 8.77 3.76 -18.48
CA ASP A 562 9.70 4.19 -19.52
C ASP A 562 10.98 4.80 -18.93
N ARG A 563 12.04 3.98 -18.86
CA ARG A 563 13.37 4.34 -18.37
C ARG A 563 14.03 5.49 -19.16
N GLN A 564 13.60 5.76 -20.39
CA GLN A 564 14.12 6.89 -21.19
C GLN A 564 13.49 8.23 -20.79
N ARG A 565 12.34 8.21 -20.11
CA ARG A 565 11.59 9.41 -19.67
C ARG A 565 11.67 9.61 -18.17
N SER A 566 11.33 8.56 -17.41
CA SER A 566 11.31 8.51 -15.96
C SER A 566 10.94 7.11 -15.48
N ALA A 567 11.94 6.27 -15.19
CA ALA A 567 11.68 5.10 -14.34
C ALA A 567 11.26 5.56 -12.94
N ALA A 568 10.11 5.06 -12.48
CA ALA A 568 9.56 5.28 -11.14
C ALA A 568 8.59 4.12 -10.79
N PRO A 569 9.08 2.86 -10.71
CA PRO A 569 8.24 1.65 -10.73
C PRO A 569 7.22 1.58 -9.58
N TYR A 570 7.54 2.11 -8.39
CA TYR A 570 6.58 2.25 -7.29
C TYR A 570 5.28 2.94 -7.70
N TYR A 571 5.35 4.02 -8.48
CA TYR A 571 4.16 4.75 -8.94
C TYR A 571 3.42 4.02 -10.06
N ALA A 572 4.11 3.25 -10.90
CA ALA A 572 3.47 2.34 -11.85
C ALA A 572 2.69 1.22 -11.12
N LEU A 573 3.28 0.63 -10.09
CA LEU A 573 2.64 -0.36 -9.23
C LEU A 573 1.42 0.24 -8.53
N ARG A 574 1.54 1.43 -7.93
CA ARG A 574 0.43 2.16 -7.29
C ARG A 574 -0.71 2.41 -8.29
N THR A 575 -0.41 2.98 -9.45
CA THR A 575 -1.39 3.23 -10.53
C THR A 575 -2.19 1.97 -10.87
N LEU A 576 -1.49 0.86 -11.14
CA LEU A 576 -2.11 -0.39 -11.58
C LEU A 576 -2.90 -1.06 -10.44
N ALA A 577 -2.33 -1.14 -9.25
CA ALA A 577 -2.91 -1.81 -8.10
C ALA A 577 -4.20 -1.14 -7.60
N LEU A 578 -4.18 0.20 -7.47
CA LEU A 578 -5.38 0.96 -7.10
C LEU A 578 -6.42 0.96 -8.24
N GLY A 579 -5.95 1.07 -9.50
CA GLY A 579 -6.80 1.04 -10.68
C GLY A 579 -7.61 -0.25 -10.80
N PHE A 580 -6.98 -1.42 -10.62
CA PHE A 580 -7.68 -2.69 -10.82
C PHE A 580 -8.69 -3.01 -9.70
N GLU A 581 -8.39 -2.75 -8.42
CA GLU A 581 -9.36 -2.99 -7.36
C GLU A 581 -10.56 -2.03 -7.47
N LEU A 582 -10.34 -0.75 -7.78
CA LEU A 582 -11.44 0.18 -8.02
C LEU A 582 -12.27 -0.16 -9.27
N LEU A 583 -11.65 -0.71 -10.32
CA LEU A 583 -12.39 -1.27 -11.46
C LEU A 583 -13.23 -2.49 -11.05
N ARG A 584 -12.71 -3.37 -10.18
CA ARG A 584 -13.46 -4.52 -9.66
C ARG A 584 -14.71 -4.12 -8.86
N LEU A 585 -14.70 -2.97 -8.18
CA LEU A 585 -15.89 -2.38 -7.54
C LEU A 585 -17.00 -1.99 -8.55
N ARG A 586 -16.68 -1.82 -9.84
CA ARG A 586 -17.66 -1.60 -10.92
C ARG A 586 -18.32 -2.92 -11.41
N GLY A 587 -17.93 -4.06 -10.83
CA GLY A 587 -18.58 -5.35 -11.04
C GLY A 587 -18.27 -6.04 -12.37
N ALA A 588 -19.12 -6.99 -12.75
CA ALA A 588 -18.87 -7.93 -13.85
C ALA A 588 -18.64 -7.28 -15.24
N ALA A 589 -19.00 -6.00 -15.42
CA ALA A 589 -18.75 -5.25 -16.65
C ALA A 589 -17.26 -4.84 -16.81
N ALA A 590 -16.56 -4.56 -15.70
CA ALA A 590 -15.15 -4.17 -15.68
C ALA A 590 -14.21 -5.30 -15.22
N ALA A 591 -14.75 -6.49 -14.94
CA ALA A 591 -14.01 -7.63 -14.40
C ALA A 591 -12.90 -8.16 -15.34
N ASP A 592 -13.11 -8.10 -16.66
CA ASP A 592 -12.09 -8.51 -17.63
C ASP A 592 -10.94 -7.48 -17.70
N ASP A 593 -11.23 -6.19 -17.53
CA ASP A 593 -10.24 -5.09 -17.55
C ASP A 593 -9.47 -4.92 -16.23
N ALA A 594 -10.13 -5.08 -15.09
CA ALA A 594 -9.47 -5.18 -13.80
C ALA A 594 -8.43 -6.33 -13.82
N ALA A 595 -8.83 -7.51 -14.30
CA ALA A 595 -7.91 -8.62 -14.45
C ALA A 595 -6.75 -8.32 -15.43
N ARG A 596 -7.00 -7.62 -16.54
CA ARG A 596 -5.97 -7.18 -17.50
C ARG A 596 -4.94 -6.25 -16.86
N TRP A 597 -5.37 -5.26 -16.05
CA TRP A 597 -4.46 -4.36 -15.35
C TRP A 597 -3.68 -5.07 -14.24
N ALA A 598 -4.30 -6.02 -13.53
CA ALA A 598 -3.61 -6.85 -12.55
C ALA A 598 -2.57 -7.79 -13.20
N THR A 599 -2.87 -8.41 -14.35
CA THR A 599 -1.88 -9.20 -15.11
C THR A 599 -0.70 -8.33 -15.56
N ARG A 600 -0.92 -7.08 -15.98
CA ARG A 600 0.16 -6.15 -16.36
C ARG A 600 1.16 -5.87 -15.22
N ILE A 601 0.77 -5.98 -13.96
CA ILE A 601 1.69 -5.89 -12.80
C ILE A 601 2.71 -7.05 -12.84
N LEU A 602 2.24 -8.26 -13.16
CA LEU A 602 3.08 -9.45 -13.28
C LEU A 602 3.96 -9.36 -14.54
N ASP A 603 3.38 -9.02 -15.69
CA ASP A 603 4.08 -8.92 -16.98
C ASP A 603 5.23 -7.89 -16.98
N THR A 604 5.14 -6.88 -16.11
CA THR A 604 6.15 -5.81 -15.97
C THR A 604 7.12 -6.02 -14.80
N GLY A 605 6.98 -7.10 -14.02
CA GLY A 605 7.87 -7.41 -12.90
C GLY A 605 7.86 -6.35 -11.79
N LEU A 606 6.72 -5.69 -11.56
CA LEU A 606 6.60 -4.59 -10.60
C LEU A 606 6.43 -5.03 -9.13
N VAL A 607 6.36 -6.34 -8.89
CA VAL A 607 6.21 -6.96 -7.56
C VAL A 607 7.26 -8.04 -7.36
N GLY A 608 7.61 -8.29 -6.10
CA GLY A 608 8.42 -9.43 -5.72
C GLY A 608 7.59 -10.72 -5.61
N PRO A 609 8.13 -11.78 -4.99
CA PRO A 609 7.52 -13.10 -5.04
C PRO A 609 6.18 -13.19 -4.28
N ALA A 610 6.06 -12.52 -3.12
CA ALA A 610 4.82 -12.54 -2.33
C ALA A 610 3.74 -11.67 -2.99
N GLY A 611 4.11 -10.49 -3.50
CA GLY A 611 3.22 -9.65 -4.29
C GLY A 611 2.74 -10.32 -5.58
N HIS A 612 3.61 -11.09 -6.26
CA HIS A 612 3.23 -11.90 -7.43
C HIS A 612 2.15 -12.93 -7.09
N ALA A 613 2.33 -13.70 -6.01
CA ALA A 613 1.35 -14.69 -5.56
C ALA A 613 0.02 -14.02 -5.18
N LEU A 614 0.06 -12.92 -4.41
CA LEU A 614 -1.14 -12.15 -4.04
C LEU A 614 -1.88 -11.60 -5.26
N VAL A 615 -1.18 -10.95 -6.19
CA VAL A 615 -1.80 -10.40 -7.42
C VAL A 615 -2.40 -11.54 -8.29
N THR A 616 -1.80 -12.73 -8.30
CA THR A 616 -2.37 -13.92 -8.94
C THR A 616 -3.72 -14.32 -8.32
N GLU A 617 -3.86 -14.29 -6.99
CA GLU A 617 -5.17 -14.45 -6.32
C GLU A 617 -6.15 -13.35 -6.74
N ARG A 618 -5.69 -12.09 -6.85
CA ARG A 618 -6.57 -10.97 -7.21
C ARG A 618 -7.09 -11.08 -8.64
N ILE A 619 -6.29 -11.56 -9.59
CA ILE A 619 -6.74 -11.85 -10.96
C ILE A 619 -7.84 -12.93 -10.97
N SER A 620 -7.71 -13.98 -10.15
CA SER A 620 -8.80 -14.94 -9.93
C SER A 620 -10.05 -14.24 -9.38
N ALA A 621 -9.88 -13.43 -8.33
CA ALA A 621 -10.97 -12.72 -7.65
C ALA A 621 -11.66 -11.67 -8.53
N CYS A 622 -10.99 -11.08 -9.53
CA CYS A 622 -11.59 -10.27 -10.58
C CYS A 622 -12.53 -11.11 -11.45
N TYR A 623 -12.06 -12.25 -11.98
CA TYR A 623 -12.87 -13.12 -12.82
C TYR A 623 -14.03 -13.79 -12.06
N ALA A 624 -13.89 -14.06 -10.76
CA ALA A 624 -14.92 -14.70 -9.94
C ALA A 624 -16.24 -13.90 -9.88
N VAL A 625 -16.18 -12.55 -9.92
CA VAL A 625 -17.34 -11.65 -9.90
C VAL A 625 -18.29 -11.88 -11.09
N ARG A 626 -17.78 -12.38 -12.23
CA ARG A 626 -18.56 -12.61 -13.44
C ARG A 626 -19.21 -14.00 -13.42
N VAL A 627 -20.28 -14.13 -12.64
CA VAL A 627 -21.01 -15.40 -12.41
C VAL A 627 -21.64 -15.99 -13.67
N GLY A 628 -22.13 -15.16 -14.60
CA GLY A 628 -22.83 -15.57 -15.83
C GLY A 628 -24.36 -15.46 -15.74
N ALA A 629 -25.05 -15.47 -16.89
CA ALA A 629 -26.49 -15.21 -16.99
C ALA A 629 -27.33 -16.46 -17.36
N GLY A 630 -28.55 -16.53 -16.84
CA GLY A 630 -29.49 -17.64 -17.06
C GLY A 630 -29.05 -18.97 -16.44
N THR A 631 -29.87 -20.01 -16.61
CA THR A 631 -29.66 -21.36 -16.03
C THR A 631 -28.29 -21.95 -16.40
N TYR A 632 -27.85 -21.73 -17.65
CA TYR A 632 -26.57 -22.20 -18.16
C TYR A 632 -25.36 -21.32 -17.78
N LYS A 633 -25.57 -20.24 -17.00
CA LYS A 633 -24.55 -19.27 -16.58
C LYS A 633 -23.71 -18.76 -17.76
N LEU A 634 -24.37 -18.43 -18.87
CA LEU A 634 -23.70 -18.02 -20.11
C LEU A 634 -22.89 -16.73 -19.88
N GLY A 635 -21.69 -16.68 -20.46
CA GLY A 635 -20.76 -15.55 -20.25
C GLY A 635 -20.10 -15.51 -18.86
N SER A 636 -20.19 -16.58 -18.07
CA SER A 636 -19.42 -16.75 -16.82
C SER A 636 -17.90 -16.75 -17.07
N ARG A 637 -17.13 -16.30 -16.08
CA ARG A 637 -15.67 -16.45 -16.05
C ARG A 637 -15.18 -17.42 -14.97
N ARG A 638 -16.06 -18.16 -14.28
CA ARG A 638 -15.69 -19.10 -13.18
C ARG A 638 -14.53 -20.04 -13.52
N ARG A 639 -14.51 -20.66 -14.72
CA ARG A 639 -13.39 -21.53 -15.15
C ARG A 639 -12.06 -20.78 -15.29
N LYS A 640 -12.08 -19.51 -15.71
CA LYS A 640 -10.88 -18.66 -15.80
C LYS A 640 -10.41 -18.24 -14.40
N ALA A 641 -11.33 -17.83 -13.52
CA ALA A 641 -11.02 -17.56 -12.12
C ALA A 641 -10.35 -18.77 -11.45
N ALA A 642 -10.96 -19.95 -11.59
CA ALA A 642 -10.45 -21.19 -11.03
C ALA A 642 -9.05 -21.57 -11.54
N LEU A 643 -8.75 -21.34 -12.84
CA LEU A 643 -7.39 -21.49 -13.37
C LEU A 643 -6.38 -20.56 -12.68
N TRP A 644 -6.72 -19.28 -12.51
CA TRP A 644 -5.87 -18.32 -11.78
C TRP A 644 -5.70 -18.68 -10.30
N ALA A 645 -6.71 -19.30 -9.67
CA ALA A 645 -6.58 -19.83 -8.31
C ALA A 645 -5.64 -21.05 -8.22
N VAL A 646 -5.62 -21.93 -9.24
CA VAL A 646 -4.61 -23.01 -9.34
C VAL A 646 -3.19 -22.44 -9.52
N LEU A 647 -3.02 -21.41 -10.34
CA LEU A 647 -1.73 -20.72 -10.49
C LEU A 647 -1.27 -20.07 -9.18
N ALA A 648 -2.18 -19.42 -8.44
CA ALA A 648 -1.87 -18.85 -7.13
C ALA A 648 -1.44 -19.95 -6.13
N ALA A 649 -2.11 -21.10 -6.12
CA ALA A 649 -1.71 -22.25 -5.30
C ALA A 649 -0.30 -22.77 -5.65
N GLN A 650 0.04 -22.83 -6.94
CA GLN A 650 1.37 -23.21 -7.41
C GLN A 650 2.44 -22.18 -6.98
N HIS A 651 2.16 -20.88 -7.06
CA HIS A 651 3.08 -19.84 -6.60
C HIS A 651 3.26 -19.89 -5.07
N TRP A 652 2.20 -20.03 -4.28
CA TRP A 652 2.31 -20.18 -2.83
C TRP A 652 3.09 -21.44 -2.40
N TYR A 653 2.90 -22.55 -3.10
CA TYR A 653 3.68 -23.78 -2.90
C TYR A 653 5.18 -23.52 -3.16
N ALA A 654 5.53 -22.82 -4.23
CA ALA A 654 6.92 -22.47 -4.54
C ALA A 654 7.57 -21.52 -3.51
N LEU A 655 6.77 -20.78 -2.74
CA LEU A 655 7.20 -19.92 -1.63
C LEU A 655 7.17 -20.60 -0.26
N GLY A 656 6.90 -21.91 -0.20
CA GLY A 656 6.79 -22.67 1.04
C GLY A 656 5.54 -22.35 1.88
N LYS A 657 4.59 -21.54 1.38
CA LYS A 657 3.39 -21.09 2.09
C LYS A 657 2.26 -22.11 1.96
N SER A 658 2.38 -23.21 2.71
CA SER A 658 1.42 -24.32 2.76
C SER A 658 -0.05 -23.89 2.90
N VAL A 659 -0.38 -23.03 3.85
CA VAL A 659 -1.76 -22.65 4.18
C VAL A 659 -2.35 -21.75 3.10
N GLN A 660 -1.57 -20.83 2.52
CA GLN A 660 -2.05 -20.01 1.40
C GLN A 660 -2.23 -20.86 0.12
N ALA A 661 -1.31 -21.81 -0.13
CA ALA A 661 -1.43 -22.75 -1.25
C ALA A 661 -2.70 -23.62 -1.14
N GLU A 662 -3.00 -24.13 0.06
CA GLU A 662 -4.20 -24.92 0.33
C GLU A 662 -5.48 -24.09 0.12
N ARG A 663 -5.52 -22.85 0.63
CA ARG A 663 -6.63 -21.89 0.45
C ARG A 663 -6.90 -21.56 -1.01
N ALA A 664 -5.85 -21.31 -1.80
CA ALA A 664 -5.96 -21.00 -3.21
C ALA A 664 -6.47 -22.22 -4.02
N LEU A 665 -5.99 -23.42 -3.69
CA LEU A 665 -6.44 -24.67 -4.32
C LEU A 665 -7.90 -24.99 -3.96
N ASP A 666 -8.30 -24.78 -2.70
CA ASP A 666 -9.67 -24.92 -2.23
C ASP A 666 -10.63 -23.95 -2.93
N SER A 667 -10.18 -22.72 -3.15
CA SER A 667 -10.90 -21.71 -3.93
C SER A 667 -11.07 -22.14 -5.39
N ALA A 668 -10.05 -22.73 -6.00
CA ALA A 668 -10.15 -23.28 -7.36
C ALA A 668 -11.19 -24.42 -7.45
N LEU A 669 -11.15 -25.37 -6.52
CA LEU A 669 -12.11 -26.49 -6.45
C LEU A 669 -13.55 -26.00 -6.28
N ALA A 670 -13.77 -25.01 -5.40
CA ALA A 670 -15.08 -24.36 -5.25
C ALA A 670 -15.56 -23.69 -6.55
N LEU A 671 -14.69 -22.96 -7.26
CA LEU A 671 -15.02 -22.28 -8.52
C LEU A 671 -15.27 -23.26 -9.69
N PHE A 672 -14.59 -24.42 -9.71
CA PHE A 672 -14.89 -25.53 -10.63
C PHE A 672 -16.15 -26.30 -10.25
N ASN A 673 -16.72 -26.08 -9.06
CA ASN A 673 -17.90 -26.75 -8.49
C ASN A 673 -17.66 -28.24 -8.15
N THR A 674 -16.40 -28.68 -7.98
CA THR A 674 -16.05 -30.08 -7.67
C THR A 674 -16.37 -30.51 -6.24
N ARG A 675 -16.69 -29.54 -5.37
CA ARG A 675 -17.16 -29.74 -3.99
C ARG A 675 -18.63 -30.16 -3.88
N LEU A 676 -19.37 -30.17 -4.98
CA LEU A 676 -20.75 -30.67 -5.02
C LEU A 676 -20.77 -32.16 -5.37
N GLU A 677 -21.73 -32.87 -4.81
CA GLU A 677 -22.06 -34.22 -5.26
C GLU A 677 -22.82 -34.16 -6.59
N SER A 678 -22.54 -35.10 -7.48
CA SER A 678 -23.35 -35.37 -8.66
C SER A 678 -24.76 -35.82 -8.23
N ALA A 679 -25.75 -35.63 -9.11
CA ALA A 679 -27.08 -36.25 -8.96
C ALA A 679 -27.05 -37.79 -8.88
N SER A 680 -25.88 -38.41 -9.08
CA SER A 680 -25.59 -39.84 -8.92
C SER A 680 -24.77 -40.18 -7.65
N GLY A 681 -24.63 -39.26 -6.67
CA GLY A 681 -23.93 -39.50 -5.40
C GLY A 681 -22.40 -39.61 -5.49
N GLY A 682 -21.80 -39.26 -6.62
CA GLY A 682 -20.34 -39.25 -6.81
C GLY A 682 -19.76 -37.84 -6.81
N ALA A 683 -18.53 -37.65 -6.31
CA ALA A 683 -17.85 -36.36 -6.36
C ALA A 683 -17.69 -35.86 -7.80
N VAL A 684 -17.98 -34.58 -8.05
CA VAL A 684 -17.85 -33.95 -9.38
C VAL A 684 -16.38 -33.82 -9.74
N LYS A 685 -15.93 -34.61 -10.72
CA LYS A 685 -14.57 -34.54 -11.30
C LYS A 685 -14.39 -33.32 -12.20
N LEU A 686 -13.14 -32.93 -12.42
CA LEU A 686 -12.77 -31.89 -13.38
C LEU A 686 -12.99 -32.37 -14.84
N PRO A 687 -13.21 -31.44 -15.80
CA PRO A 687 -13.66 -31.81 -17.16
C PRO A 687 -12.65 -32.56 -18.04
N PHE A 688 -11.39 -32.66 -17.62
CA PHE A 688 -10.30 -33.27 -18.36
C PHE A 688 -9.41 -34.08 -17.39
N GLU A 689 -8.94 -35.25 -17.79
CA GLU A 689 -8.16 -36.12 -16.88
C GLU A 689 -6.83 -35.50 -16.47
N ASP A 690 -6.06 -34.90 -17.39
CA ASP A 690 -4.75 -34.32 -17.06
C ASP A 690 -4.87 -33.10 -16.14
N MET A 691 -5.99 -32.39 -16.24
CA MET A 691 -6.35 -31.31 -15.32
C MET A 691 -6.69 -31.85 -13.92
N GLN A 692 -7.35 -33.00 -13.84
CA GLN A 692 -7.60 -33.71 -12.57
C GLN A 692 -6.29 -34.21 -11.95
N ARG A 693 -5.44 -34.88 -12.75
CA ARG A 693 -4.10 -35.36 -12.35
C ARG A 693 -3.25 -34.21 -11.79
N PHE A 694 -3.14 -33.09 -12.51
CA PHE A 694 -2.37 -31.92 -12.06
C PHE A 694 -2.88 -31.34 -10.74
N VAL A 695 -4.20 -31.23 -10.58
CA VAL A 695 -4.82 -30.70 -9.35
C VAL A 695 -4.62 -31.65 -8.17
N ASP A 696 -4.71 -32.95 -8.37
CA ASP A 696 -4.48 -33.96 -7.33
C ASP A 696 -2.99 -34.06 -6.96
N GLU A 697 -2.07 -33.97 -7.93
CA GLU A 697 -0.62 -33.85 -7.68
C GLU A 697 -0.27 -32.59 -6.89
N LEU A 698 -0.79 -31.42 -7.30
CA LEU A 698 -0.57 -30.16 -6.59
C LEU A 698 -1.11 -30.25 -5.15
N ARG A 699 -2.25 -30.90 -4.95
CA ARG A 699 -2.81 -31.17 -3.62
C ARG A 699 -1.88 -32.02 -2.75
N GLN A 700 -1.35 -33.11 -3.30
CA GLN A 700 -0.39 -33.99 -2.61
C GLN A 700 0.89 -33.22 -2.23
N ARG A 701 1.42 -32.41 -3.15
CA ARG A 701 2.60 -31.57 -2.90
C ARG A 701 2.36 -30.53 -1.79
N VAL A 702 1.21 -29.86 -1.80
CA VAL A 702 0.81 -28.91 -0.74
C VAL A 702 0.62 -29.60 0.61
N MET A 703 0.03 -30.79 0.65
CA MET A 703 -0.10 -31.59 1.88
C MET A 703 1.27 -32.02 2.42
N GLY A 704 2.19 -32.46 1.56
CA GLY A 704 3.57 -32.78 1.95
C GLY A 704 4.32 -31.58 2.51
N LEU A 705 4.20 -30.41 1.87
CA LEU A 705 4.75 -29.15 2.37
C LEU A 705 4.16 -28.75 3.74
N ARG A 706 2.85 -28.91 3.94
CA ARG A 706 2.20 -28.63 5.24
C ARG A 706 2.72 -29.55 6.36
N LEU A 707 2.94 -30.83 6.07
CA LEU A 707 3.53 -31.78 7.01
C LEU A 707 4.98 -31.41 7.37
N VAL A 708 5.80 -31.07 6.37
CA VAL A 708 7.18 -30.60 6.59
C VAL A 708 7.22 -29.32 7.43
N ASN A 709 6.35 -28.33 7.13
CA ASN A 709 6.24 -27.09 7.90
C ASN A 709 5.78 -27.33 9.35
N GLN A 710 5.01 -28.38 9.60
CA GLN A 710 4.62 -28.82 10.96
C GLN A 710 5.69 -29.69 11.66
N GLY A 711 6.81 -29.99 11.00
CA GLY A 711 7.93 -30.77 11.54
C GLY A 711 7.87 -32.27 11.29
N PHE A 712 6.91 -32.76 10.51
CA PHE A 712 6.85 -34.16 10.07
C PHE A 712 7.76 -34.38 8.86
N VAL A 713 8.98 -34.83 9.11
CA VAL A 713 9.92 -35.31 8.08
C VAL A 713 9.64 -36.80 7.81
N GLY A 714 9.51 -37.19 6.54
CA GLY A 714 9.33 -38.59 6.14
C GLY A 714 10.59 -39.46 6.32
N ASP A 715 10.41 -40.72 6.70
CA ASP A 715 11.48 -41.70 7.00
C ASP A 715 12.18 -42.28 5.74
N ASP A 716 11.85 -41.75 4.55
CA ASP A 716 12.39 -42.18 3.26
C ASP A 716 13.91 -41.91 3.10
N GLY A 717 14.53 -41.24 4.09
CA GLY A 717 15.96 -40.96 4.17
C GLY A 717 16.83 -42.04 4.84
N GLU A 718 16.42 -42.59 6.01
CA GLU A 718 17.25 -43.60 6.71
C GLU A 718 17.10 -45.00 6.11
N SER A 719 15.91 -45.35 5.63
CA SER A 719 15.59 -46.66 5.05
C SER A 719 16.47 -47.04 3.85
N ARG A 720 16.97 -46.06 3.08
CA ARG A 720 17.88 -46.28 1.93
C ARG A 720 19.36 -46.43 2.32
N ARG A 721 19.76 -46.12 3.56
CA ARG A 721 21.13 -46.32 4.08
C ARG A 721 21.33 -47.63 4.85
N ARG A 722 20.28 -48.41 5.11
CA ARG A 722 20.35 -49.72 5.80
C ARG A 722 20.21 -50.94 4.87
N ARG A 723 20.45 -50.77 3.56
CA ARG A 723 20.44 -51.85 2.54
C ARG A 723 21.68 -51.82 1.62
N SER A 724 22.84 -51.55 2.18
CA SER A 724 24.14 -52.00 1.64
C SER A 724 25.11 -52.12 2.81
N GLY A 725 25.66 -53.31 3.03
CA GLY A 725 26.37 -53.65 4.27
C GLY A 725 26.30 -55.16 4.52
N GLY A 726 26.93 -55.93 3.65
CA GLY A 726 26.91 -57.39 3.68
C GLY A 726 28.17 -57.96 3.04
N ASP A 727 29.13 -58.28 3.91
CA ASP A 727 30.35 -59.06 3.68
C ASP A 727 31.46 -58.46 2.79
N GLY A 728 32.69 -58.92 3.01
CA GLY A 728 33.92 -58.48 2.31
C GLY A 728 35.01 -57.93 3.23
N SER A 729 35.90 -58.79 3.71
CA SER A 729 37.10 -58.46 4.49
C SER A 729 38.40 -58.51 3.66
N ASP A 730 39.29 -57.54 3.82
CA ASP A 730 40.75 -57.78 3.90
C ASP A 730 41.50 -56.57 4.52
N ASP A 731 42.77 -56.74 4.88
CA ASP A 731 43.60 -55.77 5.62
C ASP A 731 44.23 -54.65 4.77
N GLY A 732 44.62 -53.53 5.41
CA GLY A 732 45.41 -52.46 4.78
C GLY A 732 45.66 -51.22 5.66
N ASP A 733 46.92 -50.93 5.98
CA ASP A 733 47.37 -49.79 6.81
C ASP A 733 47.73 -48.55 5.94
N GLY A 734 47.66 -47.32 6.47
CA GLY A 734 48.02 -46.11 5.71
C GLY A 734 47.60 -44.73 6.27
N ASP A 735 48.47 -43.73 6.08
CA ASP A 735 48.43 -42.42 6.74
C ASP A 735 47.55 -41.30 6.12
N VAL A 736 47.10 -40.44 7.05
CA VAL A 736 46.78 -39.00 7.01
C VAL A 736 47.16 -38.17 5.74
N GLU A 737 46.18 -37.46 5.13
CA GLU A 737 46.24 -35.98 4.91
C GLU A 737 44.93 -35.36 4.34
N LYS A 738 44.92 -34.02 4.31
CA LYS A 738 43.83 -33.02 4.25
C LYS A 738 43.10 -32.86 2.88
N GLN A 739 42.14 -31.91 2.90
CA GLN A 739 41.46 -31.22 1.77
C GLN A 739 40.21 -31.94 1.22
N GLY A 740 39.16 -31.24 0.79
CA GLY A 740 38.88 -29.80 0.79
C GLY A 740 37.40 -29.51 0.47
N ALA A 741 36.88 -28.33 0.81
CA ALA A 741 35.44 -28.04 0.72
C ALA A 741 35.01 -27.49 -0.65
N ALA A 742 34.02 -28.15 -1.26
CA ALA A 742 33.14 -27.64 -2.30
C ALA A 742 31.71 -28.18 -2.00
N GLY A 743 30.61 -27.51 -2.30
CA GLY A 743 30.43 -26.37 -3.21
C GLY A 743 29.28 -26.71 -4.16
N ILE A 744 28.05 -26.75 -3.63
CA ILE A 744 26.89 -27.30 -4.35
C ILE A 744 26.43 -26.32 -5.43
N THR A 745 26.70 -26.68 -6.68
CA THR A 745 26.18 -25.99 -7.87
C THR A 745 24.75 -26.43 -8.19
N SER A 746 23.82 -25.49 -8.26
CA SER A 746 22.48 -25.73 -8.84
C SER A 746 22.56 -25.76 -10.38
N PRO A 747 21.86 -26.70 -11.06
CA PRO A 747 21.83 -26.73 -12.51
C PRO A 747 20.89 -25.65 -13.08
N ILE A 748 21.41 -24.84 -14.00
CA ILE A 748 20.62 -23.95 -14.86
C ILE A 748 20.04 -24.82 -16.00
N LEU A 749 18.75 -24.64 -16.30
CA LEU A 749 18.09 -25.22 -17.47
C LEU A 749 17.54 -24.09 -18.35
N GLU A 750 18.10 -23.95 -19.55
CA GLU A 750 17.52 -23.11 -20.60
C GLU A 750 16.39 -23.89 -21.32
N PRO A 751 15.29 -23.23 -21.74
CA PRO A 751 14.24 -23.88 -22.52
C PRO A 751 14.56 -23.86 -24.02
N GLU A 752 14.69 -25.03 -24.64
CA GLU A 752 14.69 -25.13 -26.11
C GLU A 752 13.30 -24.77 -26.67
N MET A 753 13.26 -23.88 -27.68
CA MET A 753 12.06 -23.56 -28.44
C MET A 753 12.16 -24.12 -29.86
N GLU A 754 11.36 -25.15 -30.16
CA GLU A 754 11.31 -25.76 -31.49
C GLU A 754 10.48 -24.88 -32.45
N ALA A 755 11.15 -24.19 -33.37
CA ALA A 755 10.53 -23.26 -34.32
C ALA A 755 10.41 -23.86 -35.73
N LEU A 756 9.17 -24.11 -36.17
CA LEU A 756 8.84 -24.51 -37.53
C LEU A 756 8.60 -23.29 -38.42
N ASP A 757 9.54 -22.99 -39.32
CA ASP A 757 9.28 -22.19 -40.53
C ASP A 757 10.07 -22.72 -41.74
N LYS A 758 9.56 -22.47 -42.96
CA LYS A 758 10.09 -23.02 -44.22
C LYS A 758 10.85 -21.97 -45.03
N SER A 759 12.15 -22.23 -45.18
CA SER A 759 13.12 -21.58 -46.08
C SER A 759 12.65 -21.50 -47.57
N PRO A 760 13.36 -20.82 -48.54
CA PRO A 760 14.79 -20.41 -48.48
C PRO A 760 15.31 -19.17 -49.27
N ARG A 761 16.51 -18.66 -48.87
CA ARG A 761 17.62 -18.10 -49.72
C ARG A 761 17.35 -16.77 -50.50
N ALA A 762 18.34 -15.98 -50.95
CA ALA A 762 19.77 -15.72 -50.64
C ALA A 762 20.17 -14.41 -51.40
N LYS A 763 21.27 -13.66 -51.17
CA LYS A 763 22.73 -13.95 -51.06
C LYS A 763 23.44 -12.75 -50.33
N ARG A 764 24.48 -12.93 -49.49
CA ARG A 764 25.95 -12.87 -49.79
C ARG A 764 26.36 -11.66 -50.66
N LYS A 765 27.36 -10.80 -50.36
CA LYS A 765 28.60 -10.78 -49.50
C LYS A 765 28.78 -9.36 -48.90
N SER A 766 29.42 -9.04 -47.76
CA SER A 766 30.68 -9.45 -47.05
C SER A 766 31.91 -8.54 -47.34
N VAL A 767 32.68 -8.21 -46.29
CA VAL A 767 33.89 -7.32 -46.22
C VAL A 767 33.59 -5.80 -46.34
N GLY A 768 34.20 -4.90 -45.56
CA GLY A 768 35.03 -5.05 -44.34
C GLY A 768 35.83 -3.78 -43.96
N ALA A 769 36.14 -3.62 -42.66
CA ALA A 769 37.15 -2.74 -42.03
C ALA A 769 37.18 -1.21 -42.30
N GLY A 770 36.78 -0.42 -41.27
CA GLY A 770 37.71 0.48 -40.56
C GLY A 770 38.04 1.90 -41.08
N GLY A 771 37.74 2.92 -40.25
CA GLY A 771 38.71 4.00 -39.97
C GLY A 771 38.33 5.47 -40.26
N LEU A 772 38.42 6.30 -39.21
CA LEU A 772 38.77 7.74 -39.16
C LEU A 772 37.91 8.86 -39.81
N MET A 773 37.50 9.78 -38.93
CA MET A 773 37.64 11.26 -38.96
C MET A 773 37.02 12.17 -40.07
N VAL A 774 36.26 13.12 -39.53
CA VAL A 774 35.84 14.48 -39.99
C VAL A 774 37.04 15.47 -39.90
N PRO A 775 37.12 16.69 -40.54
CA PRO A 775 36.09 17.49 -41.25
C PRO A 775 36.45 18.07 -42.65
N GLY A 776 35.45 18.71 -43.29
CA GLY A 776 35.64 19.83 -44.25
C GLY A 776 35.50 19.47 -45.75
N GLY A 777 35.03 20.38 -46.63
CA GLY A 777 34.36 21.66 -46.38
C GLY A 777 34.29 22.60 -47.61
N VAL A 778 33.20 23.38 -47.69
CA VAL A 778 33.01 24.61 -48.51
C VAL A 778 32.84 24.45 -50.05
N ASP A 779 31.81 25.13 -50.57
CA ASP A 779 31.47 25.52 -51.97
C ASP A 779 31.45 24.49 -53.12
N GLY A 780 30.57 24.63 -54.14
CA GLY A 780 29.45 25.57 -54.26
C GLY A 780 28.89 25.71 -55.69
N GLY A 781 27.62 26.14 -55.80
CA GLY A 781 27.00 26.61 -57.05
C GLY A 781 26.22 25.58 -57.88
N GLY A 782 25.31 26.06 -58.74
CA GLY A 782 24.59 25.26 -59.75
C GLY A 782 23.08 25.10 -59.50
N GLY A 783 22.29 25.99 -60.11
CA GLY A 783 20.82 25.91 -60.16
C GLY A 783 20.29 25.18 -61.42
N PRO A 784 19.04 25.45 -61.84
CA PRO A 784 18.03 24.37 -61.85
C PRO A 784 17.37 24.08 -63.21
N LEU A 785 16.96 22.83 -63.46
CA LEU A 785 16.16 22.45 -64.62
C LEU A 785 15.09 21.38 -64.31
N SER A 786 13.84 21.73 -64.62
CA SER A 786 12.74 20.83 -65.04
C SER A 786 12.69 20.85 -66.59
N PRO A 787 11.73 20.24 -67.35
CA PRO A 787 10.53 19.46 -66.95
C PRO A 787 10.21 18.20 -67.81
N GLY A 788 9.06 17.56 -67.56
CA GLY A 788 8.34 16.64 -68.49
C GLY A 788 8.60 15.13 -68.26
N GLY A 789 7.69 14.22 -68.62
CA GLY A 789 6.31 14.36 -69.14
C GLY A 789 5.71 13.01 -69.61
N LEU A 790 4.41 13.00 -69.99
CA LEU A 790 3.61 11.86 -70.54
C LEU A 790 3.26 10.71 -69.54
N GLY A 791 2.14 9.98 -69.66
CA GLY A 791 0.96 10.13 -70.55
C GLY A 791 -0.07 8.97 -70.43
N LEU A 792 -1.27 9.15 -71.01
CA LEU A 792 -2.45 8.23 -71.12
C LEU A 792 -3.22 7.96 -69.78
N LEU A 793 -4.57 7.95 -69.68
CA LEU A 793 -5.71 7.45 -70.51
C LEU A 793 -5.83 5.90 -70.46
N GLU A 794 -6.97 5.24 -70.21
CA GLU A 794 -8.40 5.59 -69.99
C GLU A 794 -9.07 4.44 -69.15
N ARG A 795 -10.37 4.33 -68.78
CA ARG A 795 -11.65 4.99 -69.14
C ARG A 795 -12.71 4.84 -67.99
N ARG A 796 -13.92 5.36 -68.19
CA ARG A 796 -15.22 4.94 -67.57
C ARG A 796 -16.26 4.68 -68.69
N PRO A 797 -17.30 3.86 -68.48
CA PRO A 797 -18.69 4.37 -68.32
C PRO A 797 -19.58 3.47 -67.42
N VAL A 798 -20.87 3.71 -67.08
CA VAL A 798 -21.79 4.88 -66.92
C VAL A 798 -23.02 4.38 -66.09
N GLY A 799 -23.78 5.29 -65.47
CA GLY A 799 -25.10 5.04 -64.83
C GLY A 799 -25.23 5.82 -63.51
N GLU A 800 -25.88 6.98 -63.38
CA GLU A 800 -27.29 7.38 -63.62
C GLU A 800 -28.28 6.90 -62.53
N VAL A 801 -29.22 7.72 -61.99
CA VAL A 801 -29.43 9.19 -62.01
C VAL A 801 -30.45 9.58 -60.90
N ASP A 802 -30.33 10.78 -60.30
CA ASP A 802 -31.36 11.56 -59.54
C ASP A 802 -32.20 10.92 -58.39
N SER A 803 -33.02 11.66 -57.62
CA SER A 803 -32.84 12.98 -56.96
C SER A 803 -33.98 13.25 -55.93
N ARG A 804 -33.82 14.31 -55.10
CA ARG A 804 -34.85 15.01 -54.28
C ARG A 804 -35.48 14.26 -53.07
N GLY A 805 -35.90 15.05 -52.07
CA GLY A 805 -36.78 14.61 -50.97
C GLY A 805 -36.63 15.40 -49.67
N GLU A 806 -37.61 16.26 -49.34
CA GLU A 806 -37.84 16.84 -48.00
C GLU A 806 -38.36 15.76 -47.01
N GLY A 807 -38.49 15.92 -45.69
CA GLY A 807 -38.23 17.05 -44.76
C GLY A 807 -39.36 17.16 -43.71
N PHE A 808 -39.02 17.28 -42.41
CA PHE A 808 -39.92 17.28 -41.22
C PHE A 808 -40.75 15.98 -41.03
N GLU A 809 -40.95 15.42 -39.82
CA GLU A 809 -41.01 15.97 -38.46
C GLU A 809 -39.83 15.62 -37.51
#